data_AF-A0A933C645-F1
#
_entry.id   AF-A0A933C645-F1
#
_cell.length_a   1.000
_cell.length_b   1.000
_cell.length_c   1.000
_cell.angle_alpha   90.00
_cell.angle_beta   90.00
_cell.angle_gamma   90.00
#
_symmetry.space_group_name_H-M   'P 1'
#
loop_
_entity.id
_entity.type
_entity.pdbx_description
1 polymer ?
#
loop_
_entity_poly.entity_id
_entity_poly.type
_entity_poly.pdbx_seq_one_letter_code
_entity_poly.pdbx_strand_id
1 'polypeptide(L)'
;MTTATRARELALRLAGCAFLAFLSLGLYAYQFELQPNVVQVLPFAEKLREPALYPGDAYVATLERFPSAYPRLLAWAAAWLPLATLHWLLYLALKIALLWAAQRLAESQFGDARAGWLAAALFALSPLANILTPLGEDPLYKTALYHTSAAGPLILWSLHRFLREDYPGAFGLLAAVHWLNPLFGNFLALLYACVSPARGRKTAPGWTLWAILCLPWALRYGSGAAQAVADAPLFLATLREWHAGHYFPSAWSPARWERAAASLGLLAVLVWGRRKSARSWPTLRSWLAAILGLWLAALAAGEWLLWPRLVLLQLLRSDVLFIAVALPFAAEELRSRCESGSRADALLAFALALALVEFASPFHAWPVLALLLAARSPRPLPLKAAAALGAAWALGEAFRYPVAVSRYLPFGSACALLLAGDLGAPRPAWLRGWRCYAALLALTLAPYHALLADRLSTRFAERETPEEQAWKEVQRWAERHTPVDSLFIVPPDRGGFRVLSKRPVWVEWIDGAAMHWAPGFEKGWRERLAAVGFTAPRSRYETLGEREWLRVAGAAGASYLVTRARLRLPLASESPPWRVYALRDPAARTILSPVKDGRWLEPRYTERGVFEKDYPGIDMNGLDVYCPGCRRVVRLGRKSPNARIGGWCKACNRGVTA
;
A
#
# COMPACT_ATOMS: atom_id res chain seq x y z
N MET A 1 -28.59 29.19 -13.18
CA MET A 1 -27.91 28.25 -14.11
C MET A 1 -28.90 27.20 -14.55
N THR A 2 -29.03 26.98 -15.86
CA THR A 2 -29.87 25.92 -16.40
C THR A 2 -29.25 24.54 -16.11
N THR A 3 -30.05 23.47 -16.20
CA THR A 3 -29.57 22.08 -16.11
C THR A 3 -28.43 21.80 -17.09
N ALA A 4 -28.52 22.34 -18.31
CA ALA A 4 -27.49 22.24 -19.34
C ALA A 4 -26.16 22.90 -18.93
N THR A 5 -26.19 24.10 -18.31
CA THR A 5 -24.95 24.75 -17.84
C THR A 5 -24.26 23.92 -16.76
N ARG A 6 -25.03 23.33 -15.83
CA ARG A 6 -24.48 22.46 -14.78
C ARG A 6 -23.87 21.18 -15.33
N ALA A 7 -24.54 20.54 -16.30
CA ALA A 7 -24.03 19.34 -16.97
C ALA A 7 -22.71 19.64 -17.71
N ARG A 8 -22.65 20.76 -18.45
CA ARG A 8 -21.44 21.20 -19.15
C ARG A 8 -20.29 21.46 -18.18
N GLU A 9 -20.54 22.16 -17.07
CA GLU A 9 -19.52 22.42 -16.05
C GLU A 9 -18.99 21.12 -15.43
N LEU A 10 -19.88 20.19 -15.10
CA LEU A 10 -19.50 18.88 -14.56
C LEU A 10 -18.63 18.11 -15.57
N ALA A 11 -19.03 18.08 -16.84
CA ALA A 11 -18.27 17.40 -17.90
C ALA A 11 -16.86 17.99 -18.04
N LEU A 12 -16.72 19.31 -18.03
CA LEU A 12 -15.41 19.99 -18.09
C LEU A 12 -14.54 19.66 -16.86
N ARG A 13 -15.15 19.61 -15.67
CA ARG A 13 -14.44 19.23 -14.43
C ARG A 13 -13.96 17.78 -14.48
N LEU A 14 -14.80 16.86 -14.94
CA LEU A 14 -14.40 15.46 -15.08
C LEU A 14 -13.32 15.28 -16.15
N ALA A 15 -13.43 15.97 -17.29
CA ALA A 15 -12.42 15.94 -18.34
C ALA A 15 -11.06 16.47 -17.85
N GLY A 16 -11.04 17.58 -17.11
CA GLY A 16 -9.80 18.11 -16.54
C GLY A 16 -9.18 17.17 -15.49
N CYS A 17 -10.01 16.53 -14.65
CA CYS A 17 -9.52 15.53 -13.70
C CYS A 17 -9.00 14.27 -14.41
N ALA A 18 -9.64 13.84 -15.50
CA ALA A 18 -9.16 12.74 -16.34
C ALA A 18 -7.81 13.07 -16.98
N PHE A 19 -7.66 14.26 -17.55
CA PHE A 19 -6.36 14.72 -18.07
C PHE A 19 -5.26 14.67 -17.01
N LEU A 20 -5.53 15.20 -15.81
CA LEU A 20 -4.57 15.15 -14.70
C LEU A 20 -4.29 13.73 -14.21
N ALA A 21 -5.28 12.82 -14.25
CA ALA A 21 -5.08 11.41 -13.92
C ALA A 21 -4.14 10.72 -14.93
N PHE A 22 -4.32 10.96 -16.23
CA PHE A 22 -3.41 10.45 -17.27
C PHE A 22 -2.01 11.06 -17.17
N LEU A 23 -1.91 12.33 -16.81
CA LEU A 23 -0.62 12.97 -16.56
C LEU A 23 0.09 12.34 -15.36
N SER A 24 -0.64 12.06 -14.28
CA SER A 24 -0.14 11.33 -13.10
C SER A 24 0.36 9.93 -13.48
N LEU A 25 -0.40 9.20 -14.30
CA LEU A 25 -0.01 7.90 -14.86
C LEU A 25 1.27 8.00 -15.70
N GLY A 26 1.43 9.07 -16.48
CA GLY A 26 2.65 9.33 -17.24
C GLY A 26 3.89 9.55 -16.38
N LEU A 27 3.74 10.02 -15.14
CA LEU A 27 4.87 10.24 -14.23
C LEU A 27 5.18 9.01 -13.36
N TYR A 28 4.15 8.34 -12.86
CA TYR A 28 4.31 7.30 -11.84
C TYR A 28 4.13 5.88 -12.35
N ALA A 29 3.59 5.72 -13.56
CA ALA A 29 3.17 4.44 -14.12
C ALA A 29 2.12 3.70 -13.27
N TYR A 30 1.57 2.65 -13.86
CA TYR A 30 0.68 1.71 -13.21
C TYR A 30 1.34 0.35 -13.00
N GLN A 31 1.22 -0.18 -11.79
CA GLN A 31 1.98 -1.34 -11.29
C GLN A 31 1.06 -2.45 -10.74
N PHE A 32 0.17 -3.03 -11.57
CA PHE A 32 -0.79 -4.05 -11.12
C PHE A 32 -0.14 -5.28 -10.44
N GLU A 33 0.96 -5.79 -10.98
CA GLU A 33 1.58 -7.05 -10.51
C GLU A 33 2.94 -6.83 -9.82
N LEU A 34 3.43 -5.60 -9.80
CA LEU A 34 4.74 -5.26 -9.25
C LEU A 34 4.63 -4.60 -7.88
N GLN A 35 3.49 -3.93 -7.60
CA GLN A 35 3.34 -3.15 -6.38
C GLN A 35 3.14 -4.09 -5.15
N PRO A 36 3.97 -3.99 -4.09
CA PRO A 36 3.96 -4.93 -2.95
C PRO A 36 2.62 -5.09 -2.22
N ASN A 37 1.82 -4.02 -2.11
CA ASN A 37 0.51 -4.08 -1.43
C ASN A 37 -0.55 -4.75 -2.30
N VAL A 38 -0.44 -4.66 -3.63
CA VAL A 38 -1.35 -5.33 -4.54
C VAL A 38 -1.06 -6.83 -4.56
N VAL A 39 0.20 -7.21 -4.70
CA VAL A 39 0.59 -8.63 -4.70
C VAL A 39 0.24 -9.34 -3.38
N GLN A 40 0.17 -8.59 -2.28
CA GLN A 40 -0.28 -9.08 -0.98
C GLN A 40 -1.79 -9.38 -0.93
N VAL A 41 -2.61 -8.65 -1.69
CA VAL A 41 -4.07 -8.67 -1.58
C VAL A 41 -4.74 -9.44 -2.72
N LEU A 42 -4.14 -9.50 -3.91
CA LEU A 42 -4.68 -10.26 -5.04
C LEU A 42 -4.94 -11.75 -4.72
N PRO A 43 -4.06 -12.48 -3.99
CA PRO A 43 -4.31 -13.88 -3.66
C PRO A 43 -5.59 -14.07 -2.83
N PHE A 44 -5.98 -13.09 -2.01
CA PHE A 44 -7.24 -13.13 -1.29
C PHE A 44 -8.46 -13.00 -2.22
N ALA A 45 -8.41 -12.08 -3.18
CA ALA A 45 -9.49 -11.92 -4.16
C ALA A 45 -9.62 -13.17 -5.04
N GLU A 46 -8.49 -13.74 -5.47
CA GLU A 46 -8.45 -14.98 -6.25
C GLU A 46 -8.97 -16.18 -5.44
N LYS A 47 -8.58 -16.32 -4.17
CA LYS A 47 -9.11 -17.37 -3.27
C LYS A 47 -10.63 -17.29 -3.09
N LEU A 48 -11.17 -16.08 -2.99
CA LEU A 48 -12.62 -15.87 -2.86
C LEU A 48 -13.38 -16.21 -4.15
N ARG A 49 -12.76 -15.97 -5.31
CA ARG A 49 -13.32 -16.31 -6.62
C ARG A 49 -13.25 -17.80 -6.91
N GLU A 50 -12.12 -18.42 -6.59
CA GLU A 50 -11.83 -19.83 -6.82
C GLU A 50 -11.35 -20.49 -5.51
N PRO A 51 -12.28 -21.04 -4.70
CA PRO A 51 -11.97 -21.59 -3.38
C PRO A 51 -10.94 -22.74 -3.38
N ALA A 52 -10.68 -23.38 -4.51
CA ALA A 52 -9.69 -24.44 -4.65
C ALA A 52 -8.23 -23.92 -4.62
N LEU A 53 -8.00 -22.63 -4.89
CA LEU A 53 -6.64 -22.08 -4.97
C LEU A 53 -5.93 -22.04 -3.60
N TYR A 54 -4.60 -22.10 -3.63
CA TYR A 54 -3.71 -21.95 -2.48
C TYR A 54 -3.99 -22.92 -1.29
N PRO A 55 -4.21 -24.22 -1.51
CA PRO A 55 -4.48 -25.14 -0.40
C PRO A 55 -3.26 -25.21 0.53
N GLY A 56 -3.51 -25.11 1.85
CA GLY A 56 -2.46 -25.18 2.87
C GLY A 56 -1.56 -23.94 2.97
N ASP A 57 -1.78 -22.89 2.18
CA ASP A 57 -1.00 -21.66 2.25
C ASP A 57 -1.27 -20.90 3.56
N ALA A 58 -0.22 -20.73 4.37
CA ALA A 58 -0.35 -20.12 5.69
C ALA A 58 -0.80 -18.65 5.63
N TYR A 59 -0.35 -17.89 4.64
CA TYR A 59 -0.70 -16.48 4.49
C TYR A 59 -2.14 -16.33 3.98
N VAL A 60 -2.52 -17.09 2.94
CA VAL A 60 -3.89 -17.05 2.37
C VAL A 60 -4.93 -17.51 3.40
N ALA A 61 -4.57 -18.43 4.30
CA ALA A 61 -5.44 -18.86 5.40
C ALA A 61 -5.84 -17.72 6.37
N THR A 62 -5.12 -16.58 6.35
CA THR A 62 -5.45 -15.42 7.19
C THR A 62 -6.57 -14.54 6.65
N LEU A 63 -7.06 -14.80 5.44
CA LEU A 63 -8.11 -14.04 4.74
C LEU A 63 -9.36 -13.75 5.60
N GLU A 64 -9.81 -14.70 6.41
CA GLU A 64 -11.00 -14.50 7.23
C GLU A 64 -10.84 -13.41 8.29
N ARG A 65 -9.61 -13.16 8.72
CA ARG A 65 -9.27 -12.12 9.69
C ARG A 65 -8.84 -10.80 9.05
N PHE A 66 -8.66 -10.77 7.72
CA PHE A 66 -8.23 -9.56 7.01
C PHE A 66 -9.29 -8.45 7.17
N PRO A 67 -8.94 -7.30 7.78
CA PRO A 67 -9.91 -6.31 8.28
C PRO A 67 -10.35 -5.33 7.20
N SER A 68 -10.53 -5.81 5.97
CA SER A 68 -10.94 -5.00 4.82
C SER A 68 -11.94 -5.77 3.96
N ALA A 69 -12.98 -5.08 3.51
CA ALA A 69 -13.91 -5.58 2.51
C ALA A 69 -13.32 -5.56 1.09
N TYR A 70 -12.20 -4.87 0.87
CA TYR A 70 -11.62 -4.67 -0.46
C TYR A 70 -11.41 -5.98 -1.27
N PRO A 71 -10.83 -7.08 -0.72
CA PRO A 71 -10.67 -8.30 -1.49
C PRO A 71 -12.00 -8.96 -1.87
N ARG A 72 -13.02 -8.83 -1.01
CA ARG A 72 -14.37 -9.35 -1.25
C ARG A 72 -15.09 -8.56 -2.34
N LEU A 73 -14.98 -7.24 -2.30
CA LEU A 73 -15.52 -6.36 -3.34
C LEU A 73 -14.83 -6.60 -4.69
N LEU A 74 -13.51 -6.80 -4.70
CA LEU A 74 -12.78 -7.17 -5.90
C LEU A 74 -13.21 -8.53 -6.45
N ALA A 75 -13.27 -9.56 -5.61
CA ALA A 75 -13.66 -10.90 -6.05
C ALA A 75 -15.08 -10.91 -6.63
N TRP A 76 -16.01 -10.20 -5.99
CA TRP A 76 -17.37 -9.99 -6.47
C TRP A 76 -17.37 -9.28 -7.84
N ALA A 77 -16.64 -8.16 -7.97
CA ALA A 77 -16.58 -7.42 -9.22
C ALA A 77 -15.84 -8.19 -10.35
N ALA A 78 -14.88 -9.03 -10.00
CA ALA A 78 -14.12 -9.86 -10.93
C ALA A 78 -14.94 -11.04 -11.49
N ALA A 79 -16.17 -11.24 -11.02
CA ALA A 79 -17.12 -12.15 -11.65
C ALA A 79 -17.57 -11.67 -13.04
N TRP A 80 -17.46 -10.36 -13.33
CA TRP A 80 -17.92 -9.76 -14.58
C TRP A 80 -16.79 -9.31 -15.51
N LEU A 81 -15.60 -9.06 -14.98
CA LEU A 81 -14.46 -8.54 -15.74
C LEU A 81 -13.17 -9.25 -15.31
N PRO A 82 -12.23 -9.49 -16.25
CA PRO A 82 -10.89 -9.95 -15.88
C PRO A 82 -10.27 -9.05 -14.81
N LEU A 83 -9.63 -9.66 -13.80
CA LEU A 83 -9.15 -8.95 -12.61
C LEU A 83 -8.23 -7.77 -12.94
N ALA A 84 -7.32 -7.94 -13.91
CA ALA A 84 -6.42 -6.89 -14.38
C ALA A 84 -7.16 -5.71 -15.03
N THR A 85 -8.13 -5.99 -15.91
CA THR A 85 -8.98 -4.97 -16.55
C THR A 85 -9.81 -4.22 -15.52
N LEU A 86 -10.44 -4.94 -14.60
CA LEU A 86 -11.20 -4.35 -13.50
C LEU A 86 -10.32 -3.42 -12.66
N HIS A 87 -9.12 -3.87 -12.25
CA HIS A 87 -8.22 -3.06 -11.45
C HIS A 87 -7.77 -1.80 -12.20
N TRP A 88 -7.48 -1.88 -13.49
CA TRP A 88 -7.11 -0.71 -14.30
C TRP A 88 -8.25 0.32 -14.38
N LEU A 89 -9.47 -0.14 -14.68
CA LEU A 89 -10.65 0.73 -14.78
C LEU A 89 -10.98 1.38 -13.44
N LEU A 90 -10.99 0.60 -12.36
CA LEU A 90 -11.22 1.12 -11.00
C LEU A 90 -10.10 2.07 -10.56
N TYR A 91 -8.84 1.77 -10.88
CA TYR A 91 -7.72 2.67 -10.63
C TYR A 91 -7.99 4.03 -11.29
N LEU A 92 -8.20 4.06 -12.61
CA LEU A 92 -8.42 5.32 -13.31
C LEU A 92 -9.63 6.08 -12.77
N ALA A 93 -10.76 5.39 -12.54
CA ALA A 93 -11.97 6.00 -12.01
C ALA A 93 -11.77 6.60 -10.60
N LEU A 94 -11.11 5.87 -9.70
CA LEU A 94 -10.83 6.33 -8.34
C LEU A 94 -9.81 7.46 -8.31
N LYS A 95 -8.84 7.46 -9.25
CA LYS A 95 -7.91 8.58 -9.43
C LYS A 95 -8.65 9.85 -9.83
N ILE A 96 -9.54 9.76 -10.83
CA ILE A 96 -10.37 10.89 -11.27
C ILE A 96 -11.22 11.42 -10.11
N ALA A 97 -11.85 10.51 -9.36
CA ALA A 97 -12.65 10.86 -8.19
C ALA A 97 -11.81 11.54 -7.09
N LEU A 98 -10.58 11.09 -6.85
CA LEU A 98 -9.65 11.69 -5.88
C LEU A 98 -9.29 13.12 -6.29
N LEU A 99 -8.91 13.32 -7.55
CA LEU A 99 -8.53 14.64 -8.08
C LEU A 99 -9.71 15.61 -8.05
N TRP A 100 -10.91 15.12 -8.36
CA TRP A 100 -12.13 15.91 -8.25
C TRP A 100 -12.44 16.28 -6.78
N ALA A 101 -12.27 15.34 -5.84
CA ALA A 101 -12.43 15.61 -4.42
C ALA A 101 -11.42 16.66 -3.92
N ALA A 102 -10.14 16.56 -4.32
CA ALA A 102 -9.11 17.54 -4.01
C ALA A 102 -9.45 18.94 -4.54
N GLN A 103 -9.92 19.00 -5.80
CA GLN A 103 -10.38 20.24 -6.44
C GLN A 103 -11.50 20.90 -5.64
N ARG A 104 -12.54 20.13 -5.26
CA ARG A 104 -13.70 20.62 -4.50
C ARG A 104 -13.35 21.00 -3.08
N LEU A 105 -12.44 20.26 -2.45
CA LEU A 105 -11.93 20.56 -1.11
C LEU A 105 -11.27 21.95 -1.11
N ALA A 106 -10.29 22.19 -1.98
CA ALA A 106 -9.61 23.48 -2.05
C ALA A 106 -10.53 24.64 -2.47
N GLU A 107 -11.36 24.47 -3.52
CA GLU A 107 -12.32 25.48 -3.95
C GLU A 107 -13.28 25.89 -2.82
N SER A 108 -13.75 24.93 -2.01
CA SER A 108 -14.64 25.23 -0.89
C SER A 108 -13.97 25.99 0.25
N GLN A 109 -12.66 25.83 0.42
CA GLN A 109 -11.90 26.48 1.48
C GLN A 109 -11.51 27.90 1.13
N PHE A 110 -11.19 28.18 -0.14
CA PHE A 110 -10.66 29.47 -0.59
C PHE A 110 -11.64 30.26 -1.47
N GLY A 111 -12.76 29.67 -1.89
CA GLY A 111 -13.77 30.33 -2.72
C GLY A 111 -13.34 30.55 -4.17
N ASP A 112 -12.23 29.94 -4.62
CA ASP A 112 -11.66 30.14 -5.95
C ASP A 112 -11.44 28.80 -6.67
N ALA A 113 -12.01 28.67 -7.87
CA ALA A 113 -11.87 27.47 -8.70
C ALA A 113 -10.43 27.21 -9.16
N ARG A 114 -9.60 28.25 -9.30
CA ARG A 114 -8.18 28.16 -9.68
C ARG A 114 -7.37 27.48 -8.58
N ALA A 115 -7.61 27.82 -7.32
CA ALA A 115 -7.02 27.10 -6.18
C ALA A 115 -7.43 25.62 -6.19
N GLY A 116 -8.71 25.35 -6.52
CA GLY A 116 -9.20 24.00 -6.76
C GLY A 116 -8.38 23.23 -7.81
N TRP A 117 -8.22 23.78 -9.01
CA TRP A 117 -7.49 23.11 -10.09
C TRP A 117 -6.00 22.94 -9.78
N LEU A 118 -5.38 23.92 -9.14
CA LEU A 118 -3.99 23.79 -8.67
C LEU A 118 -3.86 22.71 -7.60
N ALA A 119 -4.83 22.55 -6.70
CA ALA A 119 -4.82 21.45 -5.73
C ALA A 119 -4.94 20.10 -6.44
N ALA A 120 -5.85 19.95 -7.40
CA ALA A 120 -5.92 18.73 -8.21
C ALA A 120 -4.60 18.44 -8.94
N ALA A 121 -3.97 19.45 -9.55
CA ALA A 121 -2.68 19.29 -10.19
C ALA A 121 -1.59 18.86 -9.18
N LEU A 122 -1.53 19.46 -8.00
CA LEU A 122 -0.59 19.04 -6.96
C LEU A 122 -0.85 17.60 -6.49
N PHE A 123 -2.09 17.16 -6.31
CA PHE A 123 -2.38 15.75 -6.00
C PHE A 123 -2.01 14.80 -7.14
N ALA A 124 -2.12 15.24 -8.39
CA ALA A 124 -1.76 14.44 -9.55
C ALA A 124 -0.23 14.32 -9.73
N LEU A 125 0.52 15.38 -9.42
CA LEU A 125 1.94 15.51 -9.73
C LEU A 125 2.85 15.45 -8.50
N SER A 126 2.32 15.52 -7.28
CA SER A 126 3.14 15.49 -6.08
C SER A 126 3.42 14.05 -5.66
N PRO A 127 4.69 13.67 -5.47
CA PRO A 127 5.04 12.36 -4.97
C PRO A 127 4.62 12.14 -3.51
N LEU A 128 4.36 13.21 -2.75
CA LEU A 128 3.76 13.13 -1.42
C LEU A 128 2.35 12.51 -1.46
N ALA A 129 1.64 12.67 -2.58
CA ALA A 129 0.32 12.09 -2.81
C ALA A 129 0.36 10.77 -3.60
N ASN A 130 1.51 10.40 -4.19
CA ASN A 130 1.60 9.34 -5.20
C ASN A 130 2.62 8.23 -4.92
N ILE A 131 3.71 8.53 -4.23
CA ILE A 131 4.81 7.59 -3.99
C ILE A 131 4.88 7.26 -2.51
N LEU A 132 5.21 8.24 -1.67
CA LEU A 132 5.62 8.04 -0.28
C LEU A 132 5.34 9.31 0.53
N THR A 133 4.71 9.15 1.70
CA THR A 133 4.59 10.24 2.68
C THR A 133 5.84 10.31 3.56
N PRO A 134 6.20 11.47 4.14
CA PRO A 134 7.49 11.64 4.80
C PRO A 134 7.65 10.83 6.10
N LEU A 135 6.56 10.59 6.84
CA LEU A 135 6.56 9.83 8.09
C LEU A 135 5.98 8.43 7.89
N GLY A 136 4.85 8.33 7.20
CA GLY A 136 4.07 7.11 7.09
C GLY A 136 4.44 6.22 5.90
N GLU A 137 5.21 6.71 4.93
CA GLU A 137 5.58 5.97 3.71
C GLU A 137 4.38 5.35 2.95
N ASP A 138 3.18 5.92 3.11
CA ASP A 138 1.96 5.42 2.49
C ASP A 138 1.07 6.59 2.03
N PRO A 139 1.17 7.00 0.75
CA PRO A 139 0.36 8.08 0.19
C PRO A 139 -1.11 7.66 0.06
N LEU A 140 -1.99 8.65 -0.15
CA LEU A 140 -3.41 8.39 -0.43
C LEU A 140 -3.63 7.52 -1.67
N TYR A 141 -2.73 7.60 -2.64
CA TYR A 141 -2.95 7.00 -3.94
C TYR A 141 -1.65 6.50 -4.57
N LYS A 142 -1.38 5.19 -4.54
CA LYS A 142 -0.12 4.64 -5.09
C LYS A 142 -0.19 4.47 -6.61
N THR A 143 0.88 3.90 -7.14
CA THR A 143 1.04 3.39 -8.52
C THR A 143 0.14 2.20 -8.86
N ALA A 144 -0.67 1.70 -7.93
CA ALA A 144 -1.58 0.59 -8.19
C ALA A 144 -2.84 0.66 -7.31
N LEU A 145 -3.88 -0.08 -7.70
CA LEU A 145 -5.14 -0.12 -6.95
C LEU A 145 -5.05 -1.12 -5.79
N TYR A 146 -5.18 -0.61 -4.58
CA TYR A 146 -5.33 -1.39 -3.35
C TYR A 146 -6.24 -0.64 -2.38
N HIS A 147 -6.50 -1.23 -1.21
CA HIS A 147 -7.48 -0.72 -0.25
C HIS A 147 -7.27 0.75 0.18
N THR A 148 -6.02 1.26 0.31
CA THR A 148 -5.78 2.69 0.59
C THR A 148 -6.16 3.57 -0.60
N SER A 149 -5.76 3.20 -1.82
CA SER A 149 -6.08 3.98 -3.02
C SER A 149 -7.58 4.00 -3.31
N ALA A 150 -8.30 2.93 -2.95
CA ALA A 150 -9.76 2.89 -2.97
C ALA A 150 -10.39 3.81 -1.91
N ALA A 151 -9.79 3.90 -0.71
CA ALA A 151 -10.26 4.78 0.36
C ALA A 151 -9.94 6.27 0.10
N GLY A 152 -8.85 6.57 -0.60
CA GLY A 152 -8.36 7.94 -0.89
C GLY A 152 -9.44 8.95 -1.32
N PRO A 153 -10.20 8.72 -2.41
CA PRO A 153 -11.26 9.64 -2.82
C PRO A 153 -12.36 9.81 -1.76
N LEU A 154 -12.70 8.74 -1.02
CA LEU A 154 -13.72 8.81 0.04
C LEU A 154 -13.23 9.63 1.23
N ILE A 155 -11.94 9.53 1.59
CA ILE A 155 -11.32 10.37 2.62
C ILE A 155 -11.45 11.85 2.26
N LEU A 156 -11.07 12.25 1.04
CA LEU A 156 -11.14 13.64 0.62
C LEU A 156 -12.57 14.17 0.53
N TRP A 157 -13.50 13.35 0.01
CA TRP A 157 -14.92 13.73 -0.02
C TRP A 157 -15.53 13.84 1.38
N SER A 158 -15.14 12.94 2.29
CA SER A 158 -15.56 13.00 3.69
C SER A 158 -15.08 14.30 4.35
N LEU A 159 -13.80 14.65 4.19
CA LEU A 159 -13.24 15.92 4.67
C LEU A 159 -14.00 17.12 4.08
N HIS A 160 -14.22 17.13 2.75
CA HIS A 160 -14.96 18.21 2.09
C HIS A 160 -16.38 18.38 2.65
N ARG A 161 -17.14 17.28 2.82
CA ARG A 161 -18.50 17.33 3.37
C ARG A 161 -18.52 17.79 4.82
N PHE A 162 -17.58 17.33 5.64
CA PHE A 162 -17.47 17.75 7.03
C PHE A 162 -17.22 19.27 7.13
N LEU A 163 -16.32 19.81 6.31
CA LEU A 163 -16.03 21.25 6.29
C LEU A 163 -17.19 22.10 5.76
N ARG A 164 -18.13 21.49 5.02
CA ARG A 164 -19.39 22.08 4.57
C ARG A 164 -20.55 21.87 5.56
N GLU A 165 -20.27 21.33 6.75
CA GLU A 165 -21.27 21.01 7.79
C GLU A 165 -22.31 19.95 7.38
N ASP A 166 -22.02 19.19 6.33
CA ASP A 166 -22.81 18.03 5.90
C ASP A 166 -22.33 16.79 6.66
N TYR A 167 -22.64 16.77 7.96
CA TYR A 167 -22.15 15.74 8.87
C TYR A 167 -22.65 14.35 8.50
N PRO A 168 -23.95 14.09 8.26
CA PRO A 168 -24.41 12.74 7.90
C PRO A 168 -23.67 12.17 6.69
N GLY A 169 -23.50 12.96 5.63
CA GLY A 169 -22.77 12.49 4.45
C GLY A 169 -21.27 12.29 4.68
N ALA A 170 -20.63 13.13 5.51
CA ALA A 170 -19.24 12.92 5.91
C ALA A 170 -19.08 11.61 6.71
N PHE A 171 -19.91 11.39 7.72
CA PHE A 171 -19.83 10.19 8.55
C PHE A 171 -20.25 8.90 7.81
N GLY A 172 -21.14 8.99 6.82
CA GLY A 172 -21.43 7.87 5.91
C GLY A 172 -20.23 7.48 5.06
N LEU A 173 -19.50 8.46 4.52
CA LEU A 173 -18.23 8.21 3.80
C LEU A 173 -17.14 7.70 4.73
N LEU A 174 -17.06 8.21 5.97
CA LEU A 174 -16.16 7.67 7.01
C LEU A 174 -16.42 6.18 7.27
N ALA A 175 -17.68 5.75 7.29
CA ALA A 175 -18.00 4.33 7.43
C ALA A 175 -17.50 3.52 6.23
N ALA A 176 -17.71 3.99 5.00
CA ALA A 176 -17.16 3.35 3.81
C ALA A 176 -15.62 3.28 3.85
N VAL A 177 -14.94 4.34 4.34
CA VAL A 177 -13.49 4.32 4.59
C VAL A 177 -13.12 3.23 5.58
N HIS A 178 -13.85 3.05 6.69
CA HIS A 178 -13.56 1.96 7.66
C HIS A 178 -13.65 0.57 7.04
N TRP A 179 -14.65 0.33 6.20
CA TRP A 179 -14.82 -0.95 5.51
C TRP A 179 -13.70 -1.25 4.52
N LEU A 180 -13.12 -0.22 3.88
CA LEU A 180 -12.01 -0.39 2.94
C LEU A 180 -10.65 -0.40 3.65
N ASN A 181 -10.38 0.61 4.46
CA ASN A 181 -9.15 0.77 5.21
C ASN A 181 -9.46 1.31 6.63
N PRO A 182 -9.57 0.43 7.64
CA PRO A 182 -9.95 0.82 8.99
C PRO A 182 -8.91 1.71 9.67
N LEU A 183 -7.64 1.65 9.25
CA LEU A 183 -6.60 2.52 9.77
C LEU A 183 -6.91 3.99 9.50
N PHE A 184 -7.18 4.32 8.24
CA PHE A 184 -7.57 5.70 7.87
C PHE A 184 -8.96 6.06 8.36
N GLY A 185 -9.85 5.07 8.52
CA GLY A 185 -11.12 5.22 9.22
C GLY A 185 -10.91 5.77 10.64
N ASN A 186 -10.06 5.11 11.43
CA ASN A 186 -9.76 5.53 12.80
C ASN A 186 -9.16 6.93 12.87
N PHE A 187 -8.21 7.26 11.98
CA PHE A 187 -7.60 8.58 11.95
C PHE A 187 -8.65 9.66 11.65
N LEU A 188 -9.51 9.44 10.66
CA LEU A 188 -10.53 10.40 10.26
C LEU A 188 -11.63 10.54 11.34
N ALA A 189 -12.02 9.45 11.99
CA ALA A 189 -12.93 9.47 13.14
C ALA A 189 -12.37 10.33 14.28
N LEU A 190 -11.07 10.21 14.57
CA LEU A 190 -10.41 11.03 15.60
C LEU A 190 -10.41 12.52 15.23
N LEU A 191 -10.15 12.87 13.96
CA LEU A 191 -10.26 14.27 13.50
C LEU A 191 -11.68 14.82 13.69
N TYR A 192 -12.70 14.01 13.46
CA TYR A 192 -14.08 14.45 13.67
C TYR A 192 -14.41 14.54 15.16
N ALA A 193 -13.91 13.61 15.97
CA ALA A 193 -14.11 13.59 17.41
C ALA A 193 -13.51 14.84 18.08
N CYS A 194 -12.34 15.32 17.65
CA CYS A 194 -11.72 16.51 18.26
C CYS A 194 -12.47 17.82 17.98
N VAL A 195 -13.35 17.85 16.97
CA VAL A 195 -14.15 19.03 16.59
C VAL A 195 -15.61 18.90 17.02
N SER A 196 -16.12 17.68 17.17
CA SER A 196 -17.53 17.40 17.49
C SER A 196 -18.03 18.12 18.75
N PRO A 197 -17.29 18.19 19.88
CA PRO A 197 -17.73 18.94 21.06
C PRO A 197 -18.05 20.41 20.75
N ALA A 198 -17.23 21.09 19.95
CA ALA A 198 -17.44 22.47 19.55
C ALA A 198 -18.62 22.65 18.57
N ARG A 199 -19.05 21.58 17.89
CA ARG A 199 -20.21 21.58 16.98
C ARG A 199 -21.50 21.10 17.65
N GLY A 200 -21.41 20.57 18.87
CA GLY A 200 -22.52 20.09 19.66
C GLY A 200 -23.37 19.04 18.94
N ARG A 201 -24.70 19.11 19.14
CA ARG A 201 -25.68 18.13 18.65
C ARG A 201 -25.73 17.99 17.12
N LYS A 202 -25.19 18.95 16.35
CA LYS A 202 -25.19 18.88 14.88
C LYS A 202 -24.45 17.66 14.32
N THR A 203 -23.45 17.15 15.04
CA THR A 203 -22.66 15.98 14.62
C THR A 203 -23.27 14.65 15.05
N ALA A 204 -24.23 14.66 15.98
CA ALA A 204 -24.81 13.44 16.55
C ALA A 204 -25.45 12.52 15.51
N PRO A 205 -26.27 13.00 14.53
CA PRO A 205 -26.81 12.15 13.48
C PRO A 205 -25.72 11.47 12.64
N GLY A 206 -24.61 12.16 12.41
CA GLY A 206 -23.45 11.60 11.71
C GLY A 206 -22.80 10.46 12.49
N TRP A 207 -22.51 10.69 13.78
CA TRP A 207 -21.96 9.64 14.65
C TRP A 207 -22.87 8.43 14.76
N THR A 208 -24.19 8.62 14.88
CA THR A 208 -25.18 7.53 14.88
C THR A 208 -25.13 6.75 13.57
N LEU A 209 -25.13 7.43 12.42
CA LEU A 209 -25.04 6.77 11.11
C LEU A 209 -23.75 5.97 10.98
N TRP A 210 -22.60 6.56 11.34
CA TRP A 210 -21.32 5.86 11.32
C TRP A 210 -21.33 4.63 12.24
N ALA A 211 -21.84 4.75 13.47
CA ALA A 211 -21.91 3.64 14.40
C ALA A 211 -22.76 2.49 13.85
N ILE A 212 -23.93 2.78 13.27
CA ILE A 212 -24.80 1.76 12.65
C ILE A 212 -24.10 1.08 11.48
N LEU A 213 -23.49 1.84 10.57
CA LEU A 213 -22.84 1.29 9.37
C LEU A 213 -21.53 0.55 9.69
N CYS A 214 -20.83 0.92 10.75
CA CYS A 214 -19.60 0.27 11.19
C CYS A 214 -19.83 -0.87 12.18
N LEU A 215 -21.02 -0.99 12.78
CA LEU A 215 -21.31 -2.03 13.76
C LEU A 215 -21.03 -3.45 13.22
N PRO A 216 -21.47 -3.85 12.01
CA PRO A 216 -21.17 -5.19 11.49
C PRO A 216 -19.67 -5.42 11.31
N TRP A 217 -18.93 -4.39 10.88
CA TRP A 217 -17.48 -4.45 10.76
C TRP A 217 -16.82 -4.61 12.13
N ALA A 218 -17.23 -3.83 13.12
CA ALA A 218 -16.71 -3.88 14.48
C ALA A 218 -17.00 -5.23 15.17
N LEU A 219 -18.20 -5.79 14.96
CA LEU A 219 -18.54 -7.12 15.48
C LEU A 219 -17.70 -8.23 14.84
N ARG A 220 -17.43 -8.14 13.53
CA ARG A 220 -16.64 -9.15 12.81
C ARG A 220 -15.15 -9.07 13.11
N TYR A 221 -14.58 -7.87 13.16
CA TYR A 221 -13.13 -7.67 13.18
C TYR A 221 -12.59 -7.07 14.50
N GLY A 222 -13.44 -6.42 15.29
CA GLY A 222 -13.03 -5.74 16.53
C GLY A 222 -12.57 -6.70 17.63
N SER A 223 -13.09 -7.92 17.66
CA SER A 223 -12.70 -8.95 18.64
C SER A 223 -11.28 -9.50 18.40
N GLY A 224 -10.84 -9.60 17.15
CA GLY A 224 -9.51 -10.07 16.78
C GLY A 224 -8.39 -9.09 17.15
N ALA A 225 -8.67 -7.78 17.06
CA ALA A 225 -7.73 -6.73 17.45
C ALA A 225 -7.47 -6.69 18.97
N ALA A 226 -8.43 -7.11 19.80
CA ALA A 226 -8.28 -7.16 21.26
C ALA A 226 -7.33 -8.29 21.72
N GLN A 227 -7.29 -9.40 20.98
CA GLN A 227 -6.41 -10.55 21.22
C GLN A 227 -4.98 -10.34 20.71
N ALA A 228 -4.67 -9.16 20.14
CA ALA A 228 -3.72 -9.07 19.04
C ALA A 228 -2.24 -9.24 19.32
N VAL A 229 -1.79 -9.37 20.58
CA VAL A 229 -0.34 -9.49 20.83
C VAL A 229 -0.10 -10.41 22.03
N ALA A 230 -0.19 -11.71 21.80
CA ALA A 230 0.08 -12.72 22.83
C ALA A 230 1.53 -12.68 23.32
N ASP A 231 2.47 -12.34 22.43
CA ASP A 231 3.90 -12.16 22.73
C ASP A 231 4.37 -10.79 22.23
N ALA A 232 4.26 -9.78 23.10
CA ALA A 232 4.61 -8.40 22.82
C ALA A 232 6.08 -8.20 22.40
N PRO A 233 7.07 -8.75 23.11
CA PRO A 233 8.47 -8.67 22.69
C PRO A 233 8.72 -9.28 21.31
N LEU A 234 8.20 -10.48 21.04
CA LEU A 234 8.39 -11.13 19.74
C LEU A 234 7.75 -10.31 18.61
N PHE A 235 6.52 -9.85 18.81
CA PHE A 235 5.81 -9.03 17.85
C PHE A 235 6.59 -7.76 17.49
N LEU A 236 7.02 -6.98 18.49
CA LEU A 236 7.76 -5.73 18.27
C LEU A 236 9.10 -5.97 17.60
N ALA A 237 9.84 -7.01 18.01
CA ALA A 237 11.10 -7.38 17.37
C ALA A 237 10.89 -7.76 15.90
N THR A 238 9.84 -8.52 15.62
CA THR A 238 9.46 -8.91 14.25
C THR A 238 9.09 -7.68 13.42
N LEU A 239 8.30 -6.76 13.99
CA LEU A 239 7.86 -5.55 13.30
C LEU A 239 9.02 -4.62 12.95
N ARG A 240 10.01 -4.52 13.85
CA ARG A 240 11.23 -3.74 13.64
C ARG A 240 12.13 -4.34 12.55
N GLU A 241 12.18 -5.66 12.45
CA GLU A 241 12.89 -6.37 11.37
C GLU A 241 12.16 -6.25 10.03
N TRP A 242 10.84 -6.45 10.04
CA TRP A 242 10.00 -6.52 8.85
C TRP A 242 9.83 -5.16 8.16
N HIS A 243 9.36 -4.16 8.90
CA HIS A 243 9.02 -2.87 8.32
C HIS A 243 9.04 -1.73 9.34
N ALA A 244 10.22 -1.42 9.88
CA ALA A 244 10.35 -0.40 10.93
C ALA A 244 9.85 0.99 10.54
N GLY A 245 9.79 1.28 9.23
CA GLY A 245 9.45 2.60 8.70
C GLY A 245 8.16 3.19 9.25
N HIS A 246 7.10 2.42 9.45
CA HIS A 246 5.83 2.97 9.93
C HIS A 246 5.72 3.18 11.45
N TYR A 247 6.68 2.64 12.22
CA TYR A 247 6.50 2.41 13.66
C TYR A 247 7.61 3.00 14.52
N PHE A 248 8.86 2.95 14.02
CA PHE A 248 10.05 3.25 14.83
C PHE A 248 10.89 4.34 14.17
N PRO A 249 10.62 5.63 14.48
CA PRO A 249 11.47 6.73 14.05
C PRO A 249 12.98 6.56 14.34
N SER A 250 13.36 5.80 15.37
CA SER A 250 14.75 5.45 15.68
C SER A 250 15.42 4.58 14.62
N ALA A 251 14.64 3.86 13.82
CA ALA A 251 15.14 3.04 12.71
C ALA A 251 15.21 3.81 11.38
N TRP A 252 14.81 5.09 11.35
CA TRP A 252 14.83 5.88 10.13
C TRP A 252 16.25 6.31 9.77
N SER A 253 16.55 6.29 8.48
CA SER A 253 17.81 6.84 7.98
C SER A 253 17.85 8.37 8.17
N PRO A 254 19.05 8.98 8.29
CA PRO A 254 19.19 10.44 8.33
C PRO A 254 18.51 11.15 7.14
N ALA A 255 18.62 10.57 5.94
CA ALA A 255 17.98 11.08 4.73
C ALA A 255 16.44 11.13 4.83
N ARG A 256 15.84 10.18 5.57
CA ARG A 256 14.40 10.20 5.82
C ARG A 256 14.00 11.30 6.80
N TRP A 257 14.74 11.45 7.91
CA TRP A 257 14.53 12.54 8.84
C TRP A 257 14.64 13.91 8.17
N GLU A 258 15.65 14.08 7.32
CA GLU A 258 15.82 15.30 6.53
C GLU A 258 14.63 15.58 5.62
N ARG A 259 14.17 14.56 4.88
CA ARG A 259 13.00 14.68 3.99
C ARG A 259 11.73 15.01 4.76
N ALA A 260 11.52 14.39 5.92
CA ALA A 260 10.41 14.67 6.81
C ALA A 260 10.44 16.12 7.30
N ALA A 261 11.57 16.58 7.84
CA ALA A 261 11.73 17.94 8.31
C ALA A 261 11.48 18.97 7.20
N ALA A 262 12.08 18.77 6.02
CA ALA A 262 11.96 19.69 4.90
C ALA A 262 10.52 19.75 4.35
N SER A 263 9.90 18.59 4.09
CA SER A 263 8.57 18.52 3.45
C SER A 263 7.48 18.97 4.41
N LEU A 264 7.49 18.49 5.66
CA LEU A 264 6.49 18.88 6.66
C LEU A 264 6.68 20.34 7.09
N GLY A 265 7.92 20.80 7.22
CA GLY A 265 8.23 22.20 7.50
C GLY A 265 7.71 23.14 6.42
N LEU A 266 7.97 22.81 5.14
CA LEU A 266 7.44 23.56 3.99
C LEU A 266 5.90 23.61 4.02
N LEU A 267 5.24 22.46 4.12
CA LEU A 267 3.79 22.38 4.16
C LEU A 267 3.19 23.12 5.37
N ALA A 268 3.79 23.02 6.56
CA ALA A 268 3.34 23.72 7.75
C ALA A 268 3.42 25.25 7.58
N VAL A 269 4.51 25.75 6.97
CA VAL A 269 4.70 27.18 6.66
C VAL A 269 3.67 27.68 5.63
N LEU A 270 3.30 26.86 4.65
CA LEU A 270 2.26 27.18 3.67
C LEU A 270 0.88 27.25 4.35
N VAL A 271 0.53 26.25 5.16
CA VAL A 271 -0.72 26.21 5.92
C VAL A 271 -0.83 27.41 6.86
N TRP A 272 0.22 27.70 7.63
CA TRP A 272 0.25 28.85 8.54
C TRP A 272 0.15 30.18 7.80
N GLY A 273 0.84 30.32 6.66
CA GLY A 273 0.86 31.54 5.85
C GLY A 273 -0.48 31.87 5.20
N ARG A 274 -1.29 30.85 4.88
CA ARG A 274 -2.59 30.99 4.22
C ARG A 274 -3.79 30.72 5.13
N ARG A 275 -3.56 30.59 6.44
CA ARG A 275 -4.60 30.29 7.44
C ARG A 275 -5.78 31.27 7.45
N LYS A 276 -5.52 32.57 7.20
CA LYS A 276 -6.54 33.62 7.21
C LYS A 276 -7.48 33.55 6.01
N SER A 277 -7.02 32.94 4.91
CA SER A 277 -7.80 32.79 3.68
C SER A 277 -8.72 31.57 3.71
N ALA A 278 -8.49 30.61 4.62
CA ALA A 278 -9.27 29.39 4.70
C ALA A 278 -10.58 29.59 5.50
N ARG A 279 -11.72 29.38 4.84
CA ARG A 279 -13.06 29.52 5.43
C ARG A 279 -13.25 28.71 6.71
N SER A 280 -12.72 27.48 6.76
CA SER A 280 -12.91 26.57 7.90
C SER A 280 -11.68 26.46 8.80
N TRP A 281 -10.85 27.50 8.88
CA TRP A 281 -9.59 27.50 9.67
C TRP A 281 -9.73 26.98 11.11
N PRO A 282 -10.75 27.35 11.92
CA PRO A 282 -10.87 26.84 13.28
C PRO A 282 -10.95 25.31 13.34
N THR A 283 -11.69 24.69 12.43
CA THR A 283 -11.81 23.22 12.30
C THR A 283 -10.50 22.61 11.82
N LEU A 284 -9.87 23.19 10.79
CA LEU A 284 -8.60 22.71 10.27
C LEU A 284 -7.48 22.78 11.32
N ARG A 285 -7.44 23.84 12.14
CA ARG A 285 -6.48 23.96 13.25
C ARG A 285 -6.63 22.82 14.26
N SER A 286 -7.86 22.48 14.64
CA SER A 286 -8.10 21.34 15.55
C SER A 286 -7.68 20.01 14.92
N TRP A 287 -7.88 19.83 13.62
CA TRP A 287 -7.38 18.64 12.91
C TRP A 287 -5.86 18.58 12.89
N LEU A 288 -5.17 19.68 12.58
CA LEU A 288 -3.71 19.74 12.60
C LEU A 288 -3.15 19.42 14.00
N ALA A 289 -3.79 19.93 15.05
CA ALA A 289 -3.42 19.60 16.43
C ALA A 289 -3.65 18.11 16.76
N ALA A 290 -4.75 17.53 16.30
CA ALA A 290 -5.01 16.09 16.48
C ALA A 290 -3.99 15.23 15.72
N ILE A 291 -3.62 15.59 14.49
CA ILE A 291 -2.58 14.88 13.72
C ILE A 291 -1.23 14.96 14.42
N LEU A 292 -0.84 16.14 14.92
CA LEU A 292 0.37 16.28 15.72
C LEU A 292 0.32 15.41 16.98
N GLY A 293 -0.82 15.38 17.67
CA GLY A 293 -1.06 14.49 18.81
C GLY A 293 -0.89 13.02 18.46
N LEU A 294 -1.38 12.59 17.28
CA LEU A 294 -1.17 11.23 16.78
C LEU A 294 0.31 10.93 16.56
N TRP A 295 1.09 11.85 15.99
CA TRP A 295 2.53 11.65 15.77
C TRP A 295 3.30 11.55 17.08
N LEU A 296 2.98 12.41 18.06
CA LEU A 296 3.58 12.36 19.39
C LEU A 296 3.22 11.06 20.12
N ALA A 297 1.97 10.61 20.02
CA ALA A 297 1.54 9.33 20.56
C ALA A 297 2.25 8.16 19.85
N ALA A 298 2.49 8.25 18.54
CA ALA A 298 3.26 7.27 17.79
C ALA A 298 4.70 7.17 18.31
N LEU A 299 5.36 8.31 18.50
CA LEU A 299 6.72 8.38 19.02
C LEU A 299 6.79 7.78 20.42
N ALA A 300 5.88 8.17 21.31
CA ALA A 300 5.83 7.62 22.66
C ALA A 300 5.55 6.11 22.66
N ALA A 301 4.59 5.65 21.86
CA ALA A 301 4.23 4.24 21.78
C ALA A 301 5.31 3.36 21.14
N GLY A 302 5.99 3.86 20.10
CA GLY A 302 6.99 3.14 19.32
C GLY A 302 8.39 3.16 19.93
N GLU A 303 8.78 4.25 20.60
CA GLU A 303 10.16 4.41 21.11
C GLU A 303 10.30 4.25 22.62
N TRP A 304 9.30 4.69 23.40
CA TRP A 304 9.44 4.76 24.86
C TRP A 304 8.63 3.71 25.59
N LEU A 305 7.33 3.62 25.28
CA LEU A 305 6.39 2.73 25.96
C LEU A 305 6.37 1.34 25.38
N LEU A 306 6.77 1.19 24.11
CA LEU A 306 6.74 -0.07 23.37
C LEU A 306 5.38 -0.77 23.49
N TRP A 307 4.28 -0.01 23.38
CA TRP A 307 2.93 -0.54 23.59
C TRP A 307 2.37 -1.12 22.28
N PRO A 308 2.30 -2.46 22.09
CA PRO A 308 2.05 -3.05 20.78
C PRO A 308 0.70 -2.66 20.17
N ARG A 309 -0.33 -2.48 21.00
CA ARG A 309 -1.67 -2.09 20.53
C ARG A 309 -1.67 -0.70 19.89
N LEU A 310 -0.93 0.25 20.46
CA LEU A 310 -0.80 1.60 19.88
C LEU A 310 0.12 1.59 18.65
N VAL A 311 1.18 0.77 18.67
CA VAL A 311 2.07 0.58 17.52
C VAL A 311 1.31 0.02 16.31
N LEU A 312 0.40 -0.93 16.52
CA LEU A 312 -0.48 -1.49 15.47
C LEU A 312 -1.37 -0.44 14.80
N LEU A 313 -1.67 0.67 15.48
CA LEU A 313 -2.44 1.79 14.90
C LEU A 313 -1.61 2.66 13.95
N GLN A 314 -0.32 2.37 13.72
CA GLN A 314 0.53 3.02 12.70
C GLN A 314 0.35 4.54 12.65
N LEU A 315 0.34 5.19 13.82
CA LEU A 315 -0.14 6.56 13.95
C LEU A 315 0.65 7.58 13.10
N LEU A 316 1.89 7.27 12.71
CA LEU A 316 2.71 8.08 11.78
C LEU A 316 2.12 8.17 10.37
N ARG A 317 1.33 7.16 9.93
CA ARG A 317 0.59 7.19 8.66
C ARG A 317 -0.54 8.21 8.62
N SER A 318 -0.86 8.86 9.75
CA SER A 318 -1.76 10.02 9.75
C SER A 318 -1.18 11.25 9.04
N ASP A 319 0.12 11.24 8.70
CA ASP A 319 0.75 12.27 7.88
C ASP A 319 0.11 12.43 6.50
N VAL A 320 -0.52 11.36 6.00
CA VAL A 320 -1.31 11.43 4.79
C VAL A 320 -2.48 12.42 4.91
N LEU A 321 -3.12 12.50 6.08
CA LEU A 321 -4.22 13.44 6.32
C LEU A 321 -3.70 14.87 6.46
N PHE A 322 -2.49 15.04 6.99
CA PHE A 322 -1.81 16.33 6.98
C PHE A 322 -1.55 16.79 5.55
N ILE A 323 -1.01 15.93 4.69
CA ILE A 323 -0.78 16.23 3.26
C ILE A 323 -2.10 16.54 2.56
N ALA A 324 -3.16 15.77 2.84
CA ALA A 324 -4.48 15.96 2.29
C ALA A 324 -5.05 17.36 2.58
N VAL A 325 -4.79 17.87 3.79
CA VAL A 325 -5.18 19.21 4.22
C VAL A 325 -4.22 20.28 3.71
N ALA A 326 -2.90 20.00 3.67
CA ALA A 326 -1.87 20.99 3.39
C ALA A 326 -1.71 21.32 1.89
N LEU A 327 -1.89 20.36 0.98
CA LEU A 327 -1.79 20.60 -0.47
C LEU A 327 -2.79 21.65 -0.98
N PRO A 328 -4.05 21.71 -0.50
CA PRO A 328 -4.94 22.85 -0.76
C PRO A 328 -4.34 24.22 -0.40
N PHE A 329 -3.63 24.36 0.72
CA PHE A 329 -2.99 25.63 1.10
C PHE A 329 -1.77 25.94 0.21
N ALA A 330 -1.02 24.91 -0.20
CA ALA A 330 0.04 25.07 -1.18
C ALA A 330 -0.50 25.56 -2.53
N ALA A 331 -1.64 25.03 -2.97
CA ALA A 331 -2.34 25.47 -4.18
C ALA A 331 -2.80 26.93 -4.09
N GLU A 332 -3.31 27.36 -2.93
CA GLU A 332 -3.68 28.76 -2.69
C GLU A 332 -2.45 29.69 -2.68
N GLU A 333 -1.33 29.26 -2.09
CA GLU A 333 -0.08 30.02 -2.16
C GLU A 333 0.37 30.18 -3.62
N LEU A 334 0.39 29.10 -4.40
CA LEU A 334 0.72 29.16 -5.83
C LEU A 334 -0.22 30.11 -6.58
N ARG A 335 -1.54 30.02 -6.35
CA ARG A 335 -2.54 30.88 -6.97
C ARG A 335 -2.25 32.35 -6.69
N SER A 336 -2.11 32.72 -5.41
CA SER A 336 -1.90 34.10 -5.00
C SER A 336 -0.58 34.67 -5.53
N ARG A 337 0.48 33.86 -5.62
CA ARG A 337 1.76 34.27 -6.20
C ARG A 337 1.69 34.46 -7.72
N CYS A 338 0.93 33.61 -8.40
CA CYS A 338 0.68 33.75 -9.83
C CYS A 338 -0.08 35.04 -10.17
N GLU A 339 -0.93 35.51 -9.25
CA GLU A 339 -1.81 36.68 -9.45
C GLU A 339 -1.23 38.02 -9.00
N SER A 340 -0.17 38.03 -8.19
CA SER A 340 0.38 39.29 -7.63
C SER A 340 0.99 40.22 -8.69
N GLY A 341 1.26 39.72 -9.89
CA GLY A 341 1.87 40.49 -10.98
C GLY A 341 3.37 40.75 -10.81
N SER A 342 3.99 40.31 -9.71
CA SER A 342 5.43 40.42 -9.48
C SER A 342 6.20 39.29 -10.15
N ARG A 343 7.39 39.61 -10.71
CA ARG A 343 8.32 38.60 -11.22
C ARG A 343 8.86 37.70 -10.10
N ALA A 344 9.09 38.23 -8.90
CA ALA A 344 9.47 37.44 -7.71
C ALA A 344 8.49 36.33 -7.44
N ASP A 345 7.21 36.70 -7.35
CA ASP A 345 6.19 35.77 -6.94
C ASP A 345 5.99 34.68 -7.99
N ALA A 346 6.11 35.01 -9.28
CA ALA A 346 6.09 34.03 -10.35
C ALA A 346 7.27 33.03 -10.24
N LEU A 347 8.49 33.51 -9.98
CA LEU A 347 9.66 32.65 -9.79
C LEU A 347 9.54 31.80 -8.52
N LEU A 348 9.02 32.37 -7.43
CA LEU A 348 8.79 31.65 -6.18
C LEU A 348 7.68 30.60 -6.34
N ALA A 349 6.62 30.91 -7.09
CA ALA A 349 5.59 29.93 -7.42
C ALA A 349 6.17 28.77 -8.23
N PHE A 350 7.05 29.06 -9.20
CA PHE A 350 7.74 28.03 -9.97
C PHE A 350 8.64 27.14 -9.11
N ALA A 351 9.50 27.75 -8.28
CA ALA A 351 10.36 27.01 -7.36
C ALA A 351 9.54 26.16 -6.37
N LEU A 352 8.44 26.71 -5.85
CA LEU A 352 7.52 25.98 -4.96
C LEU A 352 6.84 24.81 -5.67
N ALA A 353 6.36 24.98 -6.91
CA ALA A 353 5.75 23.89 -7.67
C ALA A 353 6.75 22.74 -7.90
N LEU A 354 8.00 23.06 -8.28
CA LEU A 354 9.05 22.06 -8.42
C LEU A 354 9.35 21.36 -7.09
N ALA A 355 9.48 22.09 -5.99
CA ALA A 355 9.72 21.51 -4.67
C ALA A 355 8.60 20.58 -4.17
N LEU A 356 7.37 20.76 -4.66
CA LEU A 356 6.23 19.90 -4.33
C LEU A 356 6.07 18.71 -5.28
N VAL A 357 6.70 18.73 -6.45
CA VAL A 357 6.61 17.69 -7.50
C VAL A 357 7.87 16.79 -7.52
N GLU A 358 9.01 17.27 -7.04
CA GLU A 358 10.25 16.50 -6.94
C GLU A 358 10.36 15.73 -5.61
N PHE A 359 10.42 14.39 -5.66
CA PHE A 359 10.51 13.55 -4.45
C PHE A 359 11.93 13.33 -3.96
N ALA A 360 12.87 13.29 -4.90
CA ALA A 360 14.14 12.59 -4.70
C ALA A 360 15.11 13.35 -3.79
N SER A 361 14.86 14.64 -3.56
CA SER A 361 15.87 15.51 -2.97
C SER A 361 15.24 16.53 -2.01
N PRO A 362 15.48 16.41 -0.68
CA PRO A 362 15.09 17.44 0.29
C PRO A 362 15.70 18.81 -0.04
N PHE A 363 16.72 18.85 -0.91
CA PHE A 363 17.37 20.05 -1.40
C PHE A 363 16.46 20.95 -2.24
N HIS A 364 15.28 20.50 -2.68
CA HIS A 364 14.28 21.41 -3.26
C HIS A 364 13.40 22.10 -2.21
N ALA A 365 13.03 21.37 -1.15
CA ALA A 365 12.13 21.89 -0.13
C ALA A 365 12.81 22.91 0.79
N TRP A 366 14.08 22.69 1.17
CA TRP A 366 14.81 23.60 2.06
C TRP A 366 15.00 25.03 1.52
N PRO A 367 15.47 25.25 0.27
CA PRO A 367 15.61 26.60 -0.26
C PRO A 367 14.28 27.33 -0.37
N VAL A 368 13.23 26.64 -0.82
CA VAL A 368 11.89 27.23 -0.93
C VAL A 368 11.34 27.58 0.44
N LEU A 369 11.50 26.70 1.43
CA LEU A 369 11.13 26.98 2.82
C LEU A 369 11.87 28.21 3.35
N ALA A 370 13.18 28.29 3.13
CA ALA A 370 13.99 29.42 3.55
C ALA A 370 13.58 30.73 2.85
N LEU A 371 13.29 30.71 1.55
CA LEU A 371 12.77 31.86 0.79
C LEU A 371 11.39 32.32 1.30
N LEU A 372 10.47 31.38 1.58
CA LEU A 372 9.15 31.68 2.12
C LEU A 372 9.21 32.28 3.52
N LEU A 373 10.14 31.80 4.36
CA LEU A 373 10.39 32.37 5.68
C LEU A 373 11.07 33.74 5.57
N ALA A 374 12.03 33.91 4.66
CA ALA A 374 12.71 35.18 4.41
C ALA A 374 11.71 36.26 3.98
N ALA A 375 10.76 35.92 3.10
CA ALA A 375 9.71 36.82 2.64
C ALA A 375 8.74 37.27 3.76
N ARG A 376 8.75 36.61 4.93
CA ARG A 376 7.89 36.92 6.07
C ARG A 376 8.67 37.42 7.30
N SER A 377 10.00 37.41 7.25
CA SER A 377 10.87 37.71 8.38
C SER A 377 11.36 39.16 8.33
N PRO A 378 11.41 39.87 9.48
CA PRO A 378 12.06 41.18 9.56
C PRO A 378 13.59 41.10 9.41
N ARG A 379 14.18 39.91 9.57
CA ARG A 379 15.63 39.65 9.42
C ARG A 379 15.84 38.57 8.36
N PRO A 380 15.78 38.91 7.06
CA PRO A 380 15.78 37.92 5.98
C PRO A 380 17.18 37.37 5.67
N LEU A 381 18.27 38.02 6.10
CA LEU A 381 19.63 37.69 5.68
C LEU A 381 20.05 36.22 5.93
N PRO A 382 19.92 35.64 7.14
CA PRO A 382 20.33 34.25 7.38
C PRO A 382 19.47 33.26 6.57
N LEU A 383 18.18 33.58 6.37
CA LEU A 383 17.27 32.74 5.58
C LEU A 383 17.59 32.83 4.08
N LYS A 384 17.96 34.01 3.58
CA LYS A 384 18.47 34.18 2.21
C LYS A 384 19.80 33.44 2.01
N ALA A 385 20.70 33.46 2.99
CA ALA A 385 21.95 32.69 2.94
C ALA A 385 21.68 31.17 2.88
N ALA A 386 20.76 30.67 3.72
CA ALA A 386 20.33 29.27 3.67
C ALA A 386 19.72 28.89 2.32
N ALA A 387 18.87 29.75 1.76
CA ALA A 387 18.32 29.57 0.41
C ALA A 387 19.42 29.57 -0.67
N ALA A 388 20.43 30.43 -0.55
CA ALA A 388 21.56 30.50 -1.47
C ALA A 388 22.40 29.24 -1.45
N LEU A 389 22.69 28.71 -0.26
CA LEU A 389 23.43 27.46 -0.12
C LEU A 389 22.70 26.29 -0.77
N GLY A 390 21.39 26.15 -0.53
CA GLY A 390 20.65 25.06 -1.16
C GLY A 390 20.39 25.27 -2.66
N ALA A 391 20.31 26.51 -3.16
CA ALA A 391 20.30 26.79 -4.59
C ALA A 391 21.64 26.40 -5.25
N ALA A 392 22.77 26.76 -4.63
CA ALA A 392 24.11 26.39 -5.09
C ALA A 392 24.30 24.86 -5.07
N TRP A 393 23.79 24.19 -4.04
CA TRP A 393 23.80 22.74 -3.97
C TRP A 393 23.01 22.10 -5.12
N ALA A 394 21.78 22.57 -5.36
CA ALA A 394 20.97 22.07 -6.48
C ALA A 394 21.71 22.24 -7.82
N LEU A 395 22.33 23.40 -8.07
CA LEU A 395 23.16 23.61 -9.25
C LEU A 395 24.34 22.63 -9.30
N GLY A 396 25.04 22.41 -8.19
CA GLY A 396 26.14 21.44 -8.09
C GLY A 396 25.70 20.00 -8.42
N GLU A 397 24.53 19.58 -7.92
CA GLU A 397 23.95 18.27 -8.24
C GLU A 397 23.56 18.14 -9.72
N ALA A 398 23.10 19.23 -10.35
CA ALA A 398 22.87 19.27 -11.80
C ALA A 398 24.18 18.95 -12.56
N PHE A 399 25.31 19.51 -12.15
CA PHE A 399 26.60 19.22 -12.77
C PHE A 399 27.10 17.80 -12.47
N ARG A 400 26.86 17.29 -11.26
CA ARG A 400 27.31 15.96 -10.84
C ARG A 400 26.56 14.82 -11.53
N TYR A 401 25.27 15.01 -11.82
CA TYR A 401 24.41 13.98 -12.38
C TYR A 401 23.78 14.46 -13.70
N PRO A 402 24.41 14.20 -14.86
CA PRO A 402 23.93 14.65 -16.18
C PRO A 402 22.46 14.28 -16.46
N VAL A 403 22.04 13.10 -16.02
CA VAL A 403 20.65 12.60 -16.15
C VAL A 403 19.63 13.40 -15.33
N ALA A 404 20.08 14.19 -14.36
CA ALA A 404 19.26 15.01 -13.48
C ALA A 404 19.41 16.52 -13.75
N VAL A 405 20.23 16.93 -14.73
CA VAL A 405 20.40 18.33 -15.15
C VAL A 405 19.05 18.98 -15.42
N SER A 406 18.17 18.27 -16.15
CA SER A 406 16.84 18.78 -16.51
C SER A 406 15.95 19.07 -15.30
N ARG A 407 16.21 18.47 -14.14
CA ARG A 407 15.45 18.68 -12.90
C ARG A 407 16.07 19.77 -12.03
N TYR A 408 17.37 19.66 -11.79
CA TYR A 408 18.06 20.51 -10.83
C TYR A 408 18.44 21.89 -11.39
N LEU A 409 18.77 22.00 -12.68
CA LEU A 409 19.16 23.27 -13.29
C LEU A 409 18.01 24.30 -13.27
N PRO A 410 16.79 23.99 -13.73
CA PRO A 410 15.69 24.97 -13.69
C PRO A 410 15.37 25.43 -12.26
N PHE A 411 15.43 24.52 -11.28
CA PHE A 411 15.19 24.84 -9.88
C PHE A 411 16.29 25.75 -9.31
N GLY A 412 17.55 25.34 -9.46
CA GLY A 412 18.71 26.08 -8.97
C GLY A 412 18.78 27.48 -9.58
N SER A 413 18.53 27.61 -10.88
CA SER A 413 18.45 28.90 -11.57
C SER A 413 17.32 29.78 -11.05
N ALA A 414 16.13 29.22 -10.81
CA ALA A 414 15.00 29.98 -10.27
C ALA A 414 15.31 30.54 -8.86
N CYS A 415 15.89 29.72 -7.98
CA CYS A 415 16.30 30.15 -6.65
C CYS A 415 17.44 31.18 -6.70
N ALA A 416 18.45 30.99 -7.56
CA ALA A 416 19.53 31.94 -7.74
C ALA A 416 19.03 33.31 -8.23
N LEU A 417 18.11 33.33 -9.21
CA LEU A 417 17.49 34.58 -9.70
C LEU A 417 16.68 35.30 -8.62
N LEU A 418 15.99 34.55 -7.75
CA LEU A 418 15.27 35.12 -6.60
C LEU A 418 16.20 35.78 -5.57
N LEU A 419 17.44 35.27 -5.45
CA LEU A 419 18.43 35.77 -4.52
C LEU A 419 19.26 36.94 -5.09
N ALA A 420 19.45 36.97 -6.40
CA ALA A 420 20.43 37.85 -7.06
C ALA A 420 19.94 39.27 -7.40
N GLY A 421 18.63 39.54 -7.45
CA GLY A 421 18.19 40.80 -8.09
C GLY A 421 16.87 41.37 -7.63
N ASP A 422 16.70 42.66 -7.93
CA ASP A 422 15.60 43.55 -7.55
C ASP A 422 14.27 43.10 -8.17
N LEU A 423 13.43 42.45 -7.35
CA LEU A 423 12.21 41.75 -7.74
C LEU A 423 10.99 42.67 -7.95
N GLY A 424 11.20 43.99 -7.87
CA GLY A 424 10.18 45.00 -8.14
C GLY A 424 9.77 45.10 -9.61
N ALA A 425 10.52 44.48 -10.52
CA ALA A 425 10.18 44.50 -11.95
C ALA A 425 8.80 43.84 -12.19
N PRO A 426 7.87 44.55 -12.88
CA PRO A 426 6.57 43.98 -13.20
C PRO A 426 6.75 42.76 -14.09
N ARG A 427 5.90 41.76 -13.87
CA ARG A 427 5.89 40.56 -14.67
C ARG A 427 5.59 40.90 -16.14
N PRO A 428 6.26 40.23 -17.12
CA PRO A 428 5.94 40.39 -18.53
C PRO A 428 4.45 40.19 -18.79
N ALA A 429 3.84 41.06 -19.60
CA ALA A 429 2.40 41.03 -19.87
C ALA A 429 1.92 39.66 -20.39
N TRP A 430 2.76 38.94 -21.12
CA TRP A 430 2.45 37.62 -21.67
C TRP A 430 2.30 36.53 -20.60
N LEU A 431 2.83 36.71 -19.38
CA LEU A 431 2.73 35.76 -18.29
C LEU A 431 1.58 36.06 -17.30
N ARG A 432 0.63 36.95 -17.63
CA ARG A 432 -0.50 37.29 -16.74
C ARG A 432 -1.67 36.32 -16.89
N GLY A 433 -2.47 36.19 -15.82
CA GLY A 433 -3.69 35.37 -15.81
C GLY A 433 -3.43 33.89 -16.07
N TRP A 434 -4.25 33.25 -16.91
CA TRP A 434 -4.18 31.81 -17.18
C TRP A 434 -2.84 31.35 -17.77
N ARG A 435 -2.15 32.24 -18.50
CA ARG A 435 -0.84 31.97 -19.11
C ARG A 435 0.24 31.71 -18.06
N CYS A 436 0.11 32.30 -16.87
CA CYS A 436 0.96 31.97 -15.74
C CYS A 436 0.85 30.50 -15.36
N TYR A 437 -0.36 30.00 -15.19
CA TYR A 437 -0.59 28.62 -14.75
C TYR A 437 -0.16 27.62 -15.83
N ALA A 438 -0.39 27.96 -17.10
CA ALA A 438 0.09 27.16 -18.23
C ALA A 438 1.62 27.09 -18.24
N ALA A 439 2.31 28.23 -18.07
CA ALA A 439 3.77 28.27 -17.98
C ALA A 439 4.28 27.51 -16.75
N LEU A 440 3.63 27.65 -15.60
CA LEU A 440 3.96 26.92 -14.37
C LEU A 440 3.89 25.41 -14.62
N LEU A 441 2.77 24.92 -15.16
CA LEU A 441 2.58 23.50 -15.46
C LEU A 441 3.60 23.01 -16.50
N ALA A 442 3.79 23.74 -17.59
CA ALA A 442 4.73 23.36 -18.64
C ALA A 442 6.17 23.27 -18.12
N LEU A 443 6.63 24.26 -17.35
CA LEU A 443 7.98 24.27 -16.80
C LEU A 443 8.15 23.21 -15.70
N THR A 444 7.11 22.90 -14.93
CA THR A 444 7.15 21.80 -13.94
C THR A 444 7.20 20.43 -14.61
N LEU A 445 6.59 20.26 -15.78
CA LEU A 445 6.59 19.00 -16.52
C LEU A 445 7.78 18.85 -17.49
N ALA A 446 8.42 19.93 -17.90
CA ALA A 446 9.55 19.91 -18.83
C ALA A 446 10.67 18.94 -18.41
N PRO A 447 11.06 18.83 -17.12
CA PRO A 447 12.07 17.85 -16.68
C PRO A 447 11.67 16.38 -16.91
N TYR A 448 10.38 16.12 -17.10
CA TYR A 448 9.78 14.79 -17.20
C TYR A 448 9.38 14.39 -18.61
N HIS A 449 9.60 15.22 -19.64
CA HIS A 449 9.15 14.91 -21.01
C HIS A 449 9.66 13.54 -21.52
N ALA A 450 10.92 13.19 -21.25
CA ALA A 450 11.48 11.90 -21.65
C ALA A 450 10.84 10.72 -20.90
N LEU A 451 10.56 10.89 -19.60
CA LEU A 451 9.83 9.90 -18.81
C LEU A 451 8.40 9.74 -19.31
N LEU A 452 7.70 10.84 -19.59
CA LEU A 452 6.36 10.83 -20.16
C LEU A 452 6.33 10.12 -21.52
N ALA A 453 7.32 10.39 -22.39
CA ALA A 453 7.45 9.70 -23.68
C ALA A 453 7.67 8.19 -23.51
N ASP A 454 8.57 7.78 -22.60
CA ASP A 454 8.78 6.37 -22.25
C ASP A 454 7.49 5.72 -21.74
N ARG A 455 6.78 6.36 -20.80
CA ARG A 455 5.51 5.83 -20.26
C ARG A 455 4.40 5.77 -21.30
N LEU A 456 4.32 6.73 -22.22
CA LEU A 456 3.37 6.65 -23.33
C LEU A 456 3.67 5.44 -24.23
N SER A 457 4.95 5.16 -24.49
CA SER A 457 5.37 4.00 -25.29
C SER A 457 5.02 2.67 -24.62
N THR A 458 4.97 2.62 -23.29
CA THR A 458 4.57 1.44 -22.50
C THR A 458 3.10 1.44 -22.11
N ARG A 459 2.27 2.31 -22.70
CA ARG A 459 0.83 2.46 -22.35
C ARG A 459 0.60 2.68 -20.86
N PHE A 460 1.45 3.49 -20.25
CA PHE A 460 1.51 3.82 -18.81
C PHE A 460 1.85 2.66 -17.87
N ALA A 461 2.20 1.48 -18.38
CA ALA A 461 2.73 0.41 -17.55
C ALA A 461 4.19 0.71 -17.18
N GLU A 462 4.62 0.25 -16.01
CA GLU A 462 6.04 0.25 -15.70
C GLU A 462 6.77 -0.75 -16.60
N ARG A 463 7.93 -0.35 -17.14
CA ARG A 463 8.78 -1.27 -17.90
C ARG A 463 9.36 -2.30 -16.93
N GLU A 464 8.99 -3.54 -17.15
CA GLU A 464 9.57 -4.68 -16.45
C GLU A 464 11.04 -4.86 -16.87
N THR A 465 11.90 -5.06 -15.88
CA THR A 465 13.27 -5.52 -16.09
C THR A 465 13.26 -6.95 -16.65
N PRO A 466 14.33 -7.37 -17.37
CA PRO A 466 14.44 -8.77 -17.83
C PRO A 466 14.29 -9.78 -16.70
N GLU A 467 14.75 -9.44 -15.50
CA GLU A 467 14.65 -10.31 -14.34
C GLU A 467 13.22 -10.44 -13.79
N GLU A 468 12.43 -9.36 -13.83
CA GLU A 468 11.01 -9.38 -13.49
C GLU A 468 10.19 -10.16 -14.52
N GLN A 469 10.52 -10.02 -15.80
CA GLN A 469 9.91 -10.82 -16.87
C GLN A 469 10.17 -12.31 -16.65
N ALA A 470 11.43 -12.68 -16.41
CA ALA A 470 11.81 -14.06 -16.08
C ALA A 470 11.09 -14.57 -14.81
N TRP A 471 10.94 -13.72 -13.80
CA TRP A 471 10.18 -14.07 -12.59
C TRP A 471 8.71 -14.37 -12.88
N LYS A 472 8.05 -13.56 -13.72
CA LYS A 472 6.67 -13.79 -14.15
C LYS A 472 6.54 -15.03 -15.05
N GLU A 473 7.55 -15.32 -15.87
CA GLU A 473 7.59 -16.54 -16.68
C GLU A 473 7.60 -17.79 -15.81
N VAL A 474 8.40 -17.83 -14.75
CA VAL A 474 8.40 -18.95 -13.79
C VAL A 474 7.03 -19.12 -13.14
N GLN A 475 6.37 -18.02 -12.75
CA GLN A 475 5.04 -18.10 -12.17
C GLN A 475 4.01 -18.66 -13.17
N ARG A 476 3.99 -18.17 -14.41
CA ARG A 476 3.11 -18.67 -15.49
C ARG A 476 3.43 -20.13 -15.84
N TRP A 477 4.70 -20.53 -15.77
CA TRP A 477 5.08 -21.93 -15.92
C TRP A 477 4.46 -22.78 -14.80
N ALA A 478 4.56 -22.34 -13.54
CA ALA A 478 3.99 -23.05 -12.40
C ALA A 478 2.46 -23.20 -12.51
N GLU A 479 1.76 -22.14 -12.96
CA GLU A 479 0.31 -22.18 -13.20
C GLU A 479 -0.07 -23.25 -14.23
N ARG A 480 0.71 -23.43 -15.30
CA ARG A 480 0.41 -24.34 -16.41
C ARG A 480 0.85 -25.78 -16.20
N HIS A 481 1.92 -26.02 -15.42
CA HIS A 481 2.59 -27.32 -15.39
C HIS A 481 2.57 -28.03 -14.03
N THR A 482 1.97 -27.44 -13.01
CA THR A 482 1.92 -28.05 -11.67
C THR A 482 0.50 -28.17 -11.15
N PRO A 483 0.16 -29.20 -10.36
CA PRO A 483 -1.13 -29.28 -9.65
C PRO A 483 -1.37 -28.04 -8.78
N VAL A 484 -2.64 -27.64 -8.61
CA VAL A 484 -3.03 -26.46 -7.79
C VAL A 484 -2.55 -26.54 -6.33
N ASP A 485 -2.32 -27.76 -5.83
CA ASP A 485 -1.83 -28.03 -4.48
C ASP A 485 -0.31 -28.08 -4.34
N SER A 486 0.43 -27.78 -5.41
CA SER A 486 1.88 -27.80 -5.40
C SER A 486 2.42 -26.63 -4.57
N LEU A 487 3.00 -26.95 -3.41
CA LEU A 487 3.64 -25.96 -2.53
C LEU A 487 5.03 -25.59 -3.03
N PHE A 488 5.27 -24.30 -3.21
CA PHE A 488 6.56 -23.75 -3.65
C PHE A 488 7.35 -23.14 -2.48
N ILE A 489 8.65 -23.42 -2.45
CA ILE A 489 9.63 -22.61 -1.72
C ILE A 489 10.23 -21.63 -2.73
N VAL A 490 10.14 -20.33 -2.42
CA VAL A 490 10.56 -19.24 -3.32
C VAL A 490 11.54 -18.30 -2.60
N PRO A 491 12.31 -17.48 -3.33
CA PRO A 491 13.16 -16.46 -2.72
C PRO A 491 12.29 -15.46 -1.94
N PRO A 492 12.44 -15.33 -0.61
CA PRO A 492 11.52 -14.54 0.20
C PRO A 492 11.47 -13.05 -0.16
N ASP A 493 12.56 -12.50 -0.73
CA ASP A 493 12.72 -11.10 -1.09
C ASP A 493 12.04 -10.70 -2.41
N ARG A 494 11.62 -11.66 -3.25
CA ARG A 494 10.97 -11.35 -4.54
C ARG A 494 9.48 -11.08 -4.45
N GLY A 495 8.78 -11.80 -3.57
CA GLY A 495 7.34 -11.64 -3.33
C GLY A 495 6.44 -11.85 -4.56
N GLY A 496 5.14 -11.97 -4.28
CA GLY A 496 4.10 -11.95 -5.31
C GLY A 496 4.02 -13.20 -6.20
N PHE A 497 4.72 -14.29 -5.86
CA PHE A 497 4.70 -15.53 -6.65
C PHE A 497 3.28 -16.09 -6.79
N ARG A 498 2.45 -15.90 -5.75
CA ARG A 498 1.05 -16.35 -5.70
C ARG A 498 0.17 -15.72 -6.78
N VAL A 499 0.52 -14.53 -7.26
CA VAL A 499 -0.34 -13.72 -8.14
C VAL A 499 -0.55 -14.41 -9.49
N LEU A 500 0.54 -14.76 -10.18
CA LEU A 500 0.43 -15.40 -11.49
C LEU A 500 0.52 -16.92 -11.40
N SER A 501 1.23 -17.50 -10.41
CA SER A 501 1.30 -18.96 -10.30
C SER A 501 -0.02 -19.59 -9.87
N LYS A 502 -0.81 -18.85 -9.08
CA LYS A 502 -1.97 -19.39 -8.35
C LYS A 502 -1.63 -20.68 -7.59
N ARG A 503 -0.41 -20.76 -7.05
CA ARG A 503 0.08 -21.89 -6.24
C ARG A 503 0.37 -21.44 -4.82
N PRO A 504 0.18 -22.33 -3.82
CA PRO A 504 0.56 -22.04 -2.46
C PRO A 504 2.08 -21.84 -2.35
N VAL A 505 2.47 -20.91 -1.50
CA VAL A 505 3.87 -20.57 -1.23
C VAL A 505 4.13 -20.77 0.25
N TRP A 506 5.30 -21.32 0.57
CA TRP A 506 5.68 -21.61 1.96
C TRP A 506 5.85 -20.34 2.79
N VAL A 507 6.61 -19.37 2.27
CA VAL A 507 6.81 -18.06 2.91
C VAL A 507 7.33 -17.03 1.92
N GLU A 508 6.83 -15.81 1.99
CA GLU A 508 7.41 -14.61 1.38
C GLU A 508 7.69 -13.54 2.47
N TRP A 509 8.61 -12.62 2.20
CA TRP A 509 8.89 -11.50 3.12
C TRP A 509 7.65 -10.63 3.36
N ILE A 510 6.87 -10.39 2.31
CA ILE A 510 5.64 -9.57 2.38
C ILE A 510 4.53 -10.22 3.21
N ASP A 511 4.59 -11.54 3.45
CA ASP A 511 3.60 -12.24 4.28
C ASP A 511 3.62 -11.75 5.73
N GLY A 512 4.74 -11.14 6.17
CA GLY A 512 4.91 -10.60 7.51
C GLY A 512 3.79 -9.64 7.91
N ALA A 513 3.20 -8.90 6.97
CA ALA A 513 2.12 -7.97 7.33
C ALA A 513 0.90 -8.68 7.95
N ALA A 514 0.71 -9.99 7.73
CA ALA A 514 -0.39 -10.72 8.34
C ALA A 514 -0.38 -10.69 9.88
N MET A 515 0.76 -10.39 10.53
CA MET A 515 0.80 -10.16 11.98
C MET A 515 -0.14 -9.03 12.45
N HIS A 516 -0.55 -8.11 11.56
CA HIS A 516 -1.49 -7.03 11.88
C HIS A 516 -2.94 -7.50 12.06
N TRP A 517 -3.31 -8.65 11.50
CA TRP A 517 -4.68 -9.16 11.52
C TRP A 517 -4.80 -10.63 11.92
N ALA A 518 -3.70 -11.37 11.95
CA ALA A 518 -3.61 -12.73 12.42
C ALA A 518 -2.60 -12.81 13.58
N PRO A 519 -3.04 -12.57 14.82
CA PRO A 519 -2.16 -12.62 15.99
C PRO A 519 -1.44 -13.97 16.10
N GLY A 520 -0.15 -13.95 16.40
CA GLY A 520 0.71 -15.15 16.47
C GLY A 520 1.28 -15.59 15.12
N PHE A 521 0.90 -14.97 14.01
CA PHE A 521 1.44 -15.28 12.69
C PHE A 521 2.95 -14.99 12.59
N GLU A 522 3.43 -13.98 13.32
CA GLU A 522 4.83 -13.57 13.38
C GLU A 522 5.77 -14.72 13.75
N LYS A 523 5.38 -15.59 14.70
CA LYS A 523 6.20 -16.73 15.13
C LYS A 523 6.43 -17.71 13.97
N GLY A 524 5.33 -18.20 13.38
CA GLY A 524 5.42 -19.15 12.27
C GLY A 524 6.08 -18.54 11.03
N TRP A 525 5.86 -17.25 10.78
CA TRP A 525 6.52 -16.54 9.68
C TRP A 525 8.04 -16.49 9.86
N ARG A 526 8.54 -16.14 11.06
CA ARG A 526 9.98 -16.15 11.36
C ARG A 526 10.60 -17.54 11.28
N GLU A 527 9.93 -18.55 11.82
CA GLU A 527 10.38 -19.94 11.76
C GLU A 527 10.56 -20.40 10.30
N ARG A 528 9.61 -20.05 9.42
CA ARG A 528 9.70 -20.38 7.98
C ARG A 528 10.80 -19.60 7.27
N LEU A 529 10.99 -18.31 7.55
CA LEU A 529 12.09 -17.52 6.99
C LEU A 529 13.46 -18.06 7.42
N ALA A 530 13.63 -18.35 8.72
CA ALA A 530 14.85 -18.92 9.25
C ALA A 530 15.17 -20.29 8.62
N ALA A 531 14.15 -21.14 8.39
CA ALA A 531 14.30 -22.43 7.73
C ALA A 531 14.85 -22.32 6.29
N VAL A 532 14.50 -21.27 5.56
CA VAL A 532 15.04 -21.01 4.20
C VAL A 532 16.31 -20.15 4.22
N GLY A 533 16.94 -19.99 5.39
CA GLY A 533 18.18 -19.25 5.55
C GLY A 533 18.04 -17.73 5.39
N PHE A 534 16.84 -17.18 5.56
CA PHE A 534 16.57 -15.75 5.43
C PHE A 534 16.44 -15.08 6.81
N THR A 535 17.34 -14.12 7.10
CA THR A 535 17.33 -13.31 8.34
C THR A 535 17.75 -11.89 7.98
N ALA A 536 16.83 -10.94 7.85
CA ALA A 536 17.16 -9.63 7.29
C ALA A 536 18.27 -8.92 8.13
N PRO A 537 19.27 -8.29 7.50
CA PRO A 537 19.46 -8.06 6.07
C PRO A 537 20.23 -9.18 5.33
N ARG A 538 20.55 -10.30 5.99
CA ARG A 538 21.38 -11.39 5.45
C ARG A 538 20.49 -12.52 4.91
N SER A 539 20.70 -12.88 3.65
CA SER A 539 20.08 -14.07 3.05
C SER A 539 21.14 -15.10 2.71
N ARG A 540 21.01 -16.31 3.27
CA ARG A 540 21.75 -17.50 2.84
C ARG A 540 20.96 -18.35 1.86
N TYR A 541 19.78 -17.89 1.43
CA TYR A 541 18.88 -18.62 0.53
C TYR A 541 19.62 -19.22 -0.66
N GLU A 542 20.33 -18.40 -1.42
CA GLU A 542 21.06 -18.84 -2.62
C GLU A 542 22.32 -19.67 -2.34
N THR A 543 22.71 -19.82 -1.06
CA THR A 543 23.91 -20.56 -0.62
C THR A 543 23.58 -21.88 0.07
N LEU A 544 22.30 -22.18 0.31
CA LEU A 544 21.88 -23.44 0.92
C LEU A 544 22.18 -24.62 -0.01
N GLY A 545 22.76 -25.68 0.55
CA GLY A 545 23.07 -26.89 -0.20
C GLY A 545 21.85 -27.78 -0.46
N GLU A 546 21.97 -28.72 -1.39
CA GLU A 546 20.90 -29.66 -1.77
C GLU A 546 20.30 -30.41 -0.57
N ARG A 547 21.15 -30.92 0.33
CA ARG A 547 20.70 -31.64 1.55
C ARG A 547 19.87 -30.75 2.45
N GLU A 548 20.22 -29.47 2.55
CA GLU A 548 19.47 -28.51 3.34
C GLU A 548 18.12 -28.22 2.69
N TRP A 549 18.09 -28.03 1.37
CA TRP A 549 16.84 -27.83 0.64
C TRP A 549 15.90 -29.02 0.74
N LEU A 550 16.40 -30.24 0.60
CA LEU A 550 15.60 -31.45 0.76
C LEU A 550 15.03 -31.59 2.18
N ARG A 551 15.81 -31.22 3.21
CA ARG A 551 15.33 -31.18 4.60
C ARG A 551 14.22 -30.15 4.79
N VAL A 552 14.40 -28.93 4.28
CA VAL A 552 13.38 -27.87 4.35
C VAL A 552 12.12 -28.30 3.60
N ALA A 553 12.27 -28.87 2.40
CA ALA A 553 11.17 -29.38 1.59
C ALA A 553 10.40 -30.52 2.28
N GLY A 554 11.13 -31.42 2.94
CA GLY A 554 10.54 -32.49 3.75
C GLY A 554 9.66 -31.95 4.87
N ALA A 555 10.19 -30.99 5.64
CA ALA A 555 9.47 -30.36 6.75
C ALA A 555 8.27 -29.52 6.28
N ALA A 556 8.41 -28.78 5.17
CA ALA A 556 7.37 -27.91 4.63
C ALA A 556 6.29 -28.68 3.86
N GLY A 557 6.56 -29.88 3.38
CA GLY A 557 5.69 -30.52 2.38
C GLY A 557 5.86 -29.94 0.97
N ALA A 558 6.96 -29.22 0.69
CA ALA A 558 7.14 -28.52 -0.57
C ALA A 558 7.37 -29.48 -1.74
N SER A 559 6.78 -29.11 -2.88
CA SER A 559 6.88 -29.86 -4.14
C SER A 559 7.97 -29.28 -5.04
N TYR A 560 8.16 -27.96 -5.01
CA TYR A 560 9.08 -27.25 -5.89
C TYR A 560 9.90 -26.21 -5.13
N LEU A 561 11.12 -25.97 -5.62
CA LEU A 561 12.03 -24.92 -5.16
C LEU A 561 12.33 -23.99 -6.33
N VAL A 562 12.29 -22.68 -6.11
CA VAL A 562 12.73 -21.67 -7.08
C VAL A 562 13.97 -20.96 -6.55
N THR A 563 15.09 -21.02 -7.26
CA THR A 563 16.37 -20.44 -6.80
C THR A 563 17.22 -20.01 -8.00
N ARG A 564 18.17 -19.09 -7.78
CA ARG A 564 19.20 -18.77 -8.79
C ARG A 564 20.36 -19.77 -8.74
N ALA A 565 20.53 -20.50 -7.63
CA ALA A 565 21.59 -21.49 -7.49
C ALA A 565 21.47 -22.64 -8.51
N ARG A 566 22.63 -23.16 -8.91
CA ARG A 566 22.72 -24.39 -9.69
C ARG A 566 22.86 -25.57 -8.73
N LEU A 567 21.87 -26.44 -8.70
CA LEU A 567 21.77 -27.60 -7.81
C LEU A 567 21.69 -28.87 -8.66
N ARG A 568 22.15 -30.01 -8.12
CA ARG A 568 22.01 -31.35 -8.72
C ARG A 568 20.67 -31.98 -8.31
N LEU A 569 19.61 -31.20 -8.41
CA LEU A 569 18.23 -31.65 -8.24
C LEU A 569 17.55 -31.76 -9.61
N PRO A 570 16.46 -32.53 -9.76
CA PRO A 570 15.71 -32.60 -11.00
C PRO A 570 15.19 -31.20 -11.42
N LEU A 571 15.72 -30.67 -12.52
CA LEU A 571 15.32 -29.37 -13.05
C LEU A 571 13.97 -29.51 -13.76
N ALA A 572 12.97 -28.76 -13.30
CA ALA A 572 11.63 -28.75 -13.86
C ALA A 572 11.43 -27.63 -14.91
N SER A 573 12.06 -26.46 -14.70
CA SER A 573 12.04 -25.32 -15.62
C SER A 573 13.21 -24.38 -15.37
N GLU A 574 13.61 -23.64 -16.40
CA GLU A 574 14.60 -22.57 -16.30
C GLU A 574 14.11 -21.34 -17.08
N SER A 575 14.17 -20.17 -16.44
CA SER A 575 14.01 -18.85 -17.06
C SER A 575 15.05 -17.94 -16.39
N PRO A 576 16.24 -17.76 -16.98
CA PRO A 576 17.38 -17.12 -16.32
C PRO A 576 17.02 -15.75 -15.72
N PRO A 577 17.43 -15.45 -14.47
CA PRO A 577 18.35 -16.24 -13.64
C PRO A 577 17.68 -17.35 -12.82
N TRP A 578 16.36 -17.56 -12.94
CA TRP A 578 15.58 -18.44 -12.10
C TRP A 578 15.55 -19.89 -12.59
N ARG A 579 15.66 -20.82 -11.64
CA ARG A 579 15.55 -22.27 -11.86
C ARG A 579 14.50 -22.85 -10.94
N VAL A 580 13.66 -23.73 -11.48
CA VAL A 580 12.68 -24.48 -10.71
C VAL A 580 13.14 -25.92 -10.60
N TYR A 581 13.31 -26.41 -9.39
CA TYR A 581 13.65 -27.81 -9.12
C TYR A 581 12.46 -28.54 -8.54
N ALA A 582 12.22 -29.77 -8.99
CA ALA A 582 11.28 -30.68 -8.34
C ALA A 582 11.97 -31.28 -7.11
N LEU A 583 11.36 -31.09 -5.94
CA LEU A 583 11.88 -31.57 -4.65
C LEU A 583 11.36 -32.96 -4.29
N ARG A 584 10.33 -33.42 -5.02
CA ARG A 584 9.75 -34.76 -4.94
C ARG A 584 9.55 -35.24 -6.36
N ASP A 585 9.73 -36.54 -6.59
CA ASP A 585 9.52 -37.13 -7.90
C ASP A 585 8.06 -36.87 -8.35
N PRO A 586 7.85 -36.09 -9.43
CA PRO A 586 6.52 -35.86 -9.97
C PRO A 586 5.84 -37.18 -10.39
N ALA A 587 6.63 -38.16 -10.86
CA ALA A 587 6.13 -39.47 -11.30
C ALA A 587 5.66 -40.33 -10.11
N ALA A 588 6.28 -40.19 -8.93
CA ALA A 588 5.84 -40.87 -7.71
C ALA A 588 4.45 -40.41 -7.23
N ARG A 589 3.95 -39.25 -7.68
CA ARG A 589 2.54 -38.84 -7.44
C ARG A 589 1.53 -39.52 -8.37
N THR A 590 1.95 -40.09 -9.50
CA THR A 590 1.04 -40.81 -10.41
C THR A 590 0.50 -42.11 -9.79
N ILE A 591 1.05 -42.56 -8.66
CA ILE A 591 0.56 -43.70 -7.86
C ILE A 591 -0.01 -43.24 -6.51
N LEU A 592 -0.28 -41.95 -6.33
CA LEU A 592 -1.20 -41.50 -5.28
C LEU A 592 -2.52 -41.20 -5.97
N SER A 593 -3.34 -42.25 -6.09
CA SER A 593 -4.75 -42.12 -6.42
C SER A 593 -5.35 -40.95 -5.62
N PRO A 594 -6.21 -40.09 -6.20
CA PRO A 594 -6.84 -39.00 -5.46
C PRO A 594 -7.36 -39.53 -4.12
N VAL A 595 -6.89 -38.92 -3.03
CA VAL A 595 -7.25 -39.32 -1.65
C VAL A 595 -8.77 -39.27 -1.57
N LYS A 596 -9.40 -40.45 -1.51
CA LYS A 596 -10.87 -40.54 -1.50
C LYS A 596 -11.41 -40.02 -0.17
N ASP A 597 -12.62 -39.51 -0.17
CA ASP A 597 -13.32 -39.22 1.08
C ASP A 597 -13.64 -40.55 1.77
N GLY A 598 -13.03 -40.76 2.94
CA GLY A 598 -13.24 -41.97 3.72
C GLY A 598 -14.62 -41.98 4.39
N ARG A 599 -15.10 -43.18 4.71
CA ARG A 599 -16.35 -43.40 5.46
C ARG A 599 -16.04 -43.95 6.85
N TRP A 600 -16.90 -43.67 7.82
CA TRP A 600 -16.80 -44.35 9.10
C TRP A 600 -17.02 -45.85 8.89
N LEU A 601 -16.19 -46.67 9.53
CA LEU A 601 -16.32 -48.11 9.47
C LEU A 601 -17.54 -48.55 10.31
N GLU A 602 -18.44 -49.37 9.75
CA GLU A 602 -19.62 -49.89 10.44
C GLU A 602 -19.50 -51.40 10.72
N PRO A 603 -19.87 -51.88 11.93
CA PRO A 603 -20.35 -51.11 13.08
C PRO A 603 -19.28 -50.17 13.65
N ARG A 604 -19.68 -49.08 14.32
CA ARG A 604 -18.75 -48.02 14.75
C ARG A 604 -17.74 -48.57 15.76
N TYR A 605 -16.48 -48.69 15.34
CA TYR A 605 -15.38 -49.01 16.24
C TYR A 605 -14.99 -47.79 17.08
N THR A 606 -15.47 -47.74 18.31
CA THR A 606 -15.13 -46.71 19.30
C THR A 606 -13.83 -47.01 20.06
N GLU A 607 -13.38 -48.26 20.01
CA GLU A 607 -12.16 -48.72 20.66
C GLU A 607 -11.17 -49.30 19.66
N ARG A 608 -9.92 -48.85 19.74
CA ARG A 608 -8.86 -49.27 18.83
C ARG A 608 -8.57 -50.78 18.91
N GLY A 609 -8.64 -51.36 20.11
CA GLY A 609 -8.40 -52.79 20.32
C GLY A 609 -9.40 -53.67 19.57
N VAL A 610 -10.67 -53.27 19.55
CA VAL A 610 -11.73 -53.98 18.79
C VAL A 610 -11.48 -53.86 17.28
N PHE A 611 -11.08 -52.67 16.80
CA PHE A 611 -10.71 -52.48 15.40
C PHE A 611 -9.51 -53.34 14.98
N GLU A 612 -8.45 -53.39 15.81
CA GLU A 612 -7.26 -54.19 15.51
C GLU A 612 -7.54 -55.70 15.56
N LYS A 613 -8.52 -56.15 16.37
CA LYS A 613 -8.99 -57.54 16.39
C LYS A 613 -9.75 -57.91 15.12
N ASP A 614 -10.60 -57.01 14.62
CA ASP A 614 -11.43 -57.25 13.42
C ASP A 614 -10.67 -57.00 12.11
N TYR A 615 -9.57 -56.24 12.15
CA TYR A 615 -8.66 -55.97 11.04
C TYR A 615 -7.22 -56.40 11.39
N PRO A 616 -6.97 -57.70 11.63
CA PRO A 616 -5.69 -58.18 12.11
C PRO A 616 -4.60 -58.14 11.02
N GLY A 617 -5.00 -58.19 9.74
CA GLY A 617 -4.07 -58.18 8.61
C GLY A 617 -3.44 -56.80 8.39
N ILE A 618 -2.19 -56.77 7.95
CA ILE A 618 -1.51 -55.55 7.48
C ILE A 618 -1.62 -55.51 5.95
N ASP A 619 -2.11 -54.39 5.41
CA ASP A 619 -2.10 -54.13 3.98
C ASP A 619 -0.95 -53.17 3.63
N MET A 620 0.08 -53.70 2.98
CA MET A 620 1.25 -52.92 2.55
C MET A 620 0.88 -51.89 1.46
N ASN A 621 -0.22 -52.14 0.72
CA ASN A 621 -0.74 -51.27 -0.33
C ASN A 621 -1.86 -50.34 0.17
N GLY A 622 -1.94 -50.09 1.48
CA GLY A 622 -3.02 -49.31 2.09
C GLY A 622 -3.27 -47.97 1.39
N LEU A 623 -4.56 -47.71 1.10
CA LEU A 623 -5.03 -46.49 0.45
C LEU A 623 -5.08 -45.33 1.46
N ASP A 624 -4.76 -44.12 1.03
CA ASP A 624 -4.96 -42.91 1.83
C ASP A 624 -6.36 -42.32 1.58
N VAL A 625 -7.09 -42.02 2.65
CA VAL A 625 -8.43 -41.40 2.60
C VAL A 625 -8.56 -40.24 3.57
N TYR A 626 -9.45 -39.28 3.29
CA TYR A 626 -9.76 -38.23 4.25
C TYR A 626 -10.69 -38.74 5.34
N CYS A 627 -10.34 -38.50 6.60
CA CYS A 627 -11.22 -38.80 7.72
C CYS A 627 -12.52 -37.96 7.61
N PRO A 628 -13.72 -38.57 7.65
CA PRO A 628 -14.98 -37.84 7.55
C PRO A 628 -15.24 -36.89 8.73
N GLY A 629 -14.55 -37.05 9.87
CA GLY A 629 -14.64 -36.14 11.01
C GLY A 629 -13.68 -34.95 10.90
N CYS A 630 -12.37 -35.21 10.90
CA CYS A 630 -11.35 -34.17 11.03
C CYS A 630 -10.66 -33.77 9.72
N ARG A 631 -11.03 -34.39 8.59
CA ARG A 631 -10.43 -34.18 7.26
C ARG A 631 -8.91 -34.39 7.19
N ARG A 632 -8.29 -35.06 8.18
CA ARG A 632 -6.90 -35.52 8.10
C ARG A 632 -6.82 -36.78 7.26
N VAL A 633 -5.71 -36.96 6.55
CA VAL A 633 -5.41 -38.19 5.80
C VAL A 633 -5.22 -39.34 6.78
N VAL A 634 -5.92 -40.44 6.53
CA VAL A 634 -5.86 -41.70 7.27
C VAL A 634 -5.45 -42.79 6.29
N ARG A 635 -4.34 -43.48 6.57
CA ARG A 635 -3.90 -44.62 5.78
C ARG A 635 -4.69 -45.87 6.17
N LEU A 636 -5.34 -46.50 5.20
CA LEU A 636 -6.09 -47.74 5.33
C LEU A 636 -5.14 -48.95 5.27
N GLY A 637 -4.23 -49.04 6.24
CA GLY A 637 -3.17 -50.06 6.28
C GLY A 637 -3.56 -51.37 6.97
N ARG A 638 -4.82 -51.57 7.34
CA ARG A 638 -5.30 -52.80 7.99
C ARG A 638 -6.33 -53.51 7.12
N LYS A 639 -6.37 -54.84 7.19
CA LYS A 639 -7.24 -55.70 6.38
C LYS A 639 -8.00 -56.69 7.27
N SER A 640 -9.31 -56.80 7.06
CA SER A 640 -10.15 -57.79 7.74
C SER A 640 -10.04 -59.18 7.08
N PRO A 641 -10.51 -60.26 7.73
CA PRO A 641 -10.58 -61.59 7.12
C PRO A 641 -11.39 -61.62 5.81
N ASN A 642 -12.37 -60.72 5.67
CA ASN A 642 -13.18 -60.55 4.46
C ASN A 642 -12.56 -59.59 3.43
N ALA A 643 -11.25 -59.35 3.52
CA ALA A 643 -10.49 -58.48 2.63
C ALA A 643 -10.91 -57.00 2.57
N ARG A 644 -11.71 -56.51 3.53
CA ARG A 644 -12.01 -55.07 3.64
C ARG A 644 -10.80 -54.34 4.20
N ILE A 645 -10.50 -53.17 3.66
CA ILE A 645 -9.40 -52.30 4.15
C ILE A 645 -9.94 -51.23 5.09
N GLY A 646 -9.17 -50.93 6.13
CA GLY A 646 -9.52 -49.98 7.17
C GLY A 646 -8.30 -49.30 7.77
N GLY A 647 -8.50 -48.14 8.38
CA GLY A 647 -7.47 -47.37 9.06
C GLY A 647 -8.00 -46.69 10.31
N TRP A 648 -7.12 -46.39 11.28
CA TRP A 648 -7.52 -45.73 12.52
C TRP A 648 -7.21 -44.24 12.48
N CYS A 649 -8.23 -43.39 12.57
CA CYS A 649 -8.02 -41.96 12.72
C CYS A 649 -7.63 -41.61 14.15
N LYS A 650 -6.35 -41.29 14.38
CA LYS A 650 -5.85 -40.89 15.71
C LYS A 650 -6.57 -39.67 16.29
N ALA A 651 -6.93 -38.70 15.46
CA ALA A 651 -7.56 -37.45 15.91
C ALA A 651 -9.02 -37.62 16.33
N CYS A 652 -9.78 -38.47 15.63
CA CYS A 652 -11.18 -38.74 15.96
C CYS A 652 -11.36 -39.99 16.83
N ASN A 653 -10.27 -40.73 17.08
CA ASN A 653 -10.25 -42.02 17.75
C ASN A 653 -11.31 -43.01 17.22
N ARG A 654 -11.35 -43.20 15.90
CA ARG A 654 -12.36 -44.00 15.20
C ARG A 654 -11.80 -44.68 13.94
N GLY A 655 -12.35 -45.84 13.60
CA GLY A 655 -12.03 -46.58 12.38
C GLY A 655 -12.66 -45.98 11.11
N VAL A 656 -11.88 -45.88 10.04
CA VAL A 656 -12.24 -45.30 8.73
C VAL A 656 -12.00 -46.34 7.64
N THR A 657 -12.80 -46.32 6.58
CA THR A 657 -12.63 -47.12 5.35
C THR A 657 -12.74 -46.24 4.10
N ALA A 658 -12.49 -46.83 2.94
CA ALA A 658 -12.53 -46.17 1.63
C ALA A 658 -13.95 -45.93 1.12
#